data_AF-A0A3M1XF76-F1
#
_entry.id   AF-A0A3M1XF76-F1
#
_cell.length_a   1.000
_cell.length_b   1.000
_cell.length_c   1.000
_cell.angle_alpha   90.00
_cell.angle_beta   90.00
_cell.angle_gamma   90.00
#
_symmetry.space_group_name_H-M   'P 1'
#
loop_
_entity.id
_entity.type
_entity.pdbx_description
1 polymer ?
#
loop_
_entity_poly.entity_id
_entity_poly.type
_entity_poly.pdbx_seq_one_letter_code
_entity_poly.pdbx_strand_id
1 'polypeptide(L)'
;MKSFAPLILIVTFAGLTAFSSPSPEPDPRESRWVDSVLQGLGLEEKVGQLFILATYSNKDETEYRYVERLIREEHLGGLIFMQGTPSTQTQLVNRYQAAARVPLLMGQDAEWGLDMRLEGSPGYPRNMTLGAIRNDSLLYELGQQMASDLRRVGITLNFAPVLDVNNNPRNPVINFRSFGENKYNVARKGLMVARGMADGRVIPCAKHFPGHGDTDADSHYDLPVISHDLTRLDTLELYPFMKAIQAGIPAVMVAHLYVPALDPTPNQATTLSPRVVQGLLRDSLDYDGLVITDALNMKGVTKFYPPGEVALRAFLAGNDLLLFPEDLPRSARLIRQAVAAGRVPEAELDRRVRRILRAKYRLGLGRWERLPEAGVQADLDLPAGKVLRRKLYEAAITIPRNEQQLLPLRRLEERKIAYVQIGGSSDSPFYTRLRTYAGLTPFYLRQGFSRAEMDQVLARLQGYNTAIVGLFDMSPYASRNFGVKASTEMLCEELARRTDLHTVLTLFGSPYALRTFGQEEAIVMAYEEVPEAQEAAAAAIFGGIPVSGRLPVTASDQFKEGMGYSIRVPVRFGYADPEGVGMDSRLLRRIDSLAQTYIRRGAMPGCEILVMREGKIVYDKGFGRTEYVGSSPRIDPYDHIYDLASLTKVAATTLATMALVERGQLDLDVPIHTYLPDLAQTNKAQITIRQLLQHNARLPAWHPFYRVTYANPQKKILDPRYYSYSATRSAQLAVAPGLYGTEDLPEVVWQQIRELDLRPSEGVRYSDIGMIILGKILEARTGKPLDELSRSLFFDPMGMARTGFNPHEHRLTSLCPPTESDTEWRQTVVQGYVHDPTAAMLGGVAGHAGLFSNVYDLAKLLLMLERGGLYGDRRFLKKETIAYFTRKQLATSRRGLGWDKPETDMHASNPASAYSSAGTFGHTGFTGTCMWVDPAYDLVFIFLSNRTYPKASNRLLLHEDVRSRMLDQVYLSIGAYQAQHRHP
;
A
#
# COMPACT_ATOMS: atom_id res chain seq x y z
N MET A 1 44.14 16.92 23.86
CA MET A 1 44.90 17.33 22.66
C MET A 1 45.11 16.13 21.75
N LYS A 2 44.29 16.01 20.70
CA LYS A 2 44.60 15.43 19.37
C LYS A 2 43.36 15.66 18.52
N SER A 3 43.52 16.59 17.58
CA SER A 3 42.51 17.06 16.62
C SER A 3 42.13 15.93 15.68
N PHE A 4 40.83 15.64 15.56
CA PHE A 4 40.27 14.87 14.44
C PHE A 4 39.48 15.85 13.56
N ALA A 5 40.07 16.21 12.43
CA ALA A 5 39.41 16.97 11.38
C ALA A 5 38.36 16.08 10.68
N PRO A 6 37.18 16.60 10.30
CA PRO A 6 36.21 15.84 9.55
C PRO A 6 36.67 15.72 8.09
N LEU A 7 36.79 14.49 7.62
CA LEU A 7 37.01 14.16 6.22
C LEU A 7 35.77 14.62 5.42
N ILE A 8 35.89 15.72 4.69
CA ILE A 8 34.88 16.15 3.71
C ILE A 8 34.96 15.16 2.54
N LEU A 9 34.04 14.21 2.51
CA LEU A 9 33.85 13.32 1.38
C LEU A 9 33.21 14.15 0.24
N ILE A 10 34.05 14.73 -0.62
CA ILE A 10 33.60 15.25 -1.92
C ILE A 10 33.23 14.02 -2.75
N VAL A 11 31.93 13.70 -2.80
CA VAL A 11 31.38 12.74 -3.75
C VAL A 11 31.44 13.40 -5.13
N THR A 12 32.54 13.16 -5.85
CA THR A 12 32.61 13.43 -7.28
C THR A 12 31.60 12.54 -7.99
N PHE A 13 30.51 13.14 -8.49
CA PHE A 13 29.50 12.51 -9.33
C PHE A 13 30.11 12.17 -10.70
N ALA A 14 30.75 11.01 -10.80
CA ALA A 14 31.15 10.38 -12.04
C ALA A 14 30.35 9.08 -12.18
N GLY A 15 29.23 9.14 -12.91
CA GLY A 15 28.36 7.96 -13.08
C GLY A 15 26.97 8.22 -13.65
N LEU A 16 26.74 9.31 -14.40
CA LEU A 16 25.62 9.37 -15.34
C LEU A 16 26.17 8.89 -16.69
N THR A 17 26.15 7.58 -16.92
CA THR A 17 26.41 7.03 -18.26
C THR A 17 25.34 7.60 -19.22
N ALA A 18 25.76 8.10 -20.38
CA ALA A 18 24.86 8.56 -21.44
C ALA A 18 23.75 7.53 -21.72
N PHE A 19 22.61 7.95 -22.29
CA PHE A 19 21.72 7.00 -22.98
C PHE A 19 22.62 6.14 -23.86
N SER A 20 22.43 4.81 -23.88
CA SER A 20 23.27 3.95 -24.71
C SER A 20 23.15 4.45 -26.14
N SER A 21 24.12 5.25 -26.56
CA SER A 21 24.34 5.57 -27.94
C SER A 21 24.71 4.21 -28.51
N PRO A 22 23.94 3.64 -29.45
CA PRO A 22 24.51 2.56 -30.24
C PRO A 22 25.86 3.10 -30.75
N SER A 23 26.89 2.27 -30.65
CA SER A 23 28.30 2.58 -30.89
C SER A 23 28.54 3.75 -31.87
N PRO A 24 29.59 4.57 -31.67
CA PRO A 24 29.91 5.69 -32.58
C PRO A 24 30.16 5.26 -34.03
N GLU A 25 30.32 3.96 -34.31
CA GLU A 25 30.18 3.44 -35.67
C GLU A 25 28.70 3.15 -36.00
N PRO A 26 28.13 3.81 -37.03
CA PRO A 26 26.75 3.56 -37.44
C PRO A 26 26.56 2.09 -37.79
N ASP A 27 25.56 1.40 -37.20
CA ASP A 27 25.21 0.03 -37.57
C ASP A 27 25.01 -0.01 -39.10
N PRO A 28 25.86 -0.71 -39.86
CA PRO A 28 25.75 -0.71 -41.32
C PRO A 28 24.41 -1.27 -41.81
N ARG A 29 23.69 -2.02 -40.98
CA ARG A 29 22.31 -2.46 -41.27
C ARG A 29 21.29 -1.34 -41.09
N GLU A 30 21.46 -0.46 -40.11
CA GLU A 30 20.65 0.75 -39.96
C GLU A 30 20.79 1.62 -41.21
N SER A 31 22.01 2.00 -41.57
CA SER A 31 22.26 2.85 -42.74
C SER A 31 21.71 2.21 -44.01
N ARG A 32 21.96 0.92 -44.26
CA ARG A 32 21.43 0.22 -45.43
C ARG A 32 19.90 0.21 -45.49
N TRP A 33 19.23 -0.07 -44.37
CA TRP A 33 17.76 -0.07 -44.34
C TRP A 33 17.21 1.34 -44.56
N VAL A 34 17.75 2.34 -43.85
CA VAL A 34 17.31 3.73 -43.94
C VAL A 34 17.51 4.28 -45.35
N ASP A 35 18.70 4.10 -45.94
CA ASP A 35 18.99 4.59 -47.29
C ASP A 35 18.16 3.84 -48.34
N SER A 36 17.96 2.52 -48.17
CA SER A 36 17.09 1.74 -49.07
C SER A 36 15.64 2.20 -49.04
N VAL A 37 15.10 2.48 -47.85
CA VAL A 37 13.73 2.99 -47.73
C VAL A 37 13.65 4.40 -48.30
N LEU A 38 14.54 5.31 -47.88
CA LEU A 38 14.53 6.71 -48.30
C LEU A 38 14.66 6.89 -49.82
N GLN A 39 15.54 6.13 -50.48
CA GLN A 39 15.69 6.15 -51.93
C GLN A 39 14.45 5.62 -52.67
N GLY A 40 13.65 4.78 -52.01
CA GLY A 40 12.41 4.24 -52.56
C GLY A 40 11.18 5.12 -52.35
N LEU A 41 11.30 6.26 -51.65
CA LEU A 41 10.19 7.19 -51.38
C LEU A 41 10.13 8.32 -52.41
N GLY A 42 8.97 8.54 -53.01
CA GLY A 42 8.68 9.76 -53.77
C GLY A 42 8.49 10.99 -52.86
N LEU A 43 8.43 12.19 -53.45
CA LEU A 43 8.22 13.44 -52.69
C LEU A 43 6.96 13.40 -51.80
N GLU A 44 5.87 12.85 -52.31
CA GLU A 44 4.61 12.72 -51.54
C GLU A 44 4.80 11.84 -50.30
N GLU A 45 5.50 10.71 -50.47
CA GLU A 45 5.75 9.76 -49.38
C GLU A 45 6.72 10.33 -48.35
N LYS A 46 7.78 11.04 -48.80
CA LYS A 46 8.72 11.75 -47.92
C LYS A 46 8.00 12.79 -47.06
N VAL A 47 7.08 13.56 -47.65
CA VAL A 47 6.25 14.54 -46.90
C VAL A 47 5.28 13.84 -45.95
N GLY A 48 4.67 12.72 -46.36
CA GLY A 48 3.80 11.92 -45.51
C GLY A 48 4.47 11.44 -44.22
N GLN A 49 5.76 11.10 -44.28
CA GLN A 49 6.54 10.69 -43.12
C GLN A 49 6.67 11.75 -42.02
N LEU A 50 6.42 13.02 -42.34
CA LEU A 50 6.47 14.12 -41.37
C LEU A 50 5.24 14.16 -40.45
N PHE A 51 4.13 13.49 -40.79
CA PHE A 51 2.87 13.66 -40.07
C PHE A 51 2.59 12.56 -39.04
N ILE A 52 2.09 12.98 -37.87
CA ILE A 52 1.49 12.11 -36.86
C ILE A 52 0.01 12.48 -36.71
N LEU A 53 -0.89 11.57 -37.11
CA LEU A 53 -2.34 11.76 -37.04
C LEU A 53 -2.92 11.20 -35.74
N ALA A 54 -3.94 11.86 -35.17
CA ALA A 54 -4.63 11.31 -34.01
C ALA A 54 -5.59 10.17 -34.38
N THR A 55 -5.68 9.18 -33.51
CA THR A 55 -6.66 8.09 -33.58
C THR A 55 -7.14 7.73 -32.17
N TYR A 56 -8.30 7.08 -32.08
CA TYR A 56 -9.00 6.83 -30.83
C TYR A 56 -9.52 5.41 -30.87
N SER A 57 -9.32 4.59 -29.84
CA SER A 57 -9.81 3.20 -29.85
C SER A 57 -11.21 3.04 -29.26
N ASN A 58 -11.88 4.15 -28.90
CA ASN A 58 -13.28 4.20 -28.48
C ASN A 58 -14.23 4.70 -29.57
N LYS A 59 -13.77 4.77 -30.83
CA LYS A 59 -14.58 5.17 -31.98
C LYS A 59 -15.14 3.96 -32.71
N ASP A 60 -15.82 4.20 -33.82
CA ASP A 60 -16.45 3.16 -34.62
C ASP A 60 -15.63 2.83 -35.88
N GLU A 61 -16.11 1.84 -36.63
CA GLU A 61 -15.49 1.36 -37.86
C GLU A 61 -15.40 2.43 -38.96
N THR A 62 -16.28 3.44 -38.95
CA THR A 62 -16.22 4.55 -39.92
C THR A 62 -14.97 5.37 -39.70
N GLU A 63 -14.70 5.73 -38.44
CA GLU A 63 -13.48 6.46 -38.06
C GLU A 63 -12.22 5.61 -38.33
N TYR A 64 -12.26 4.30 -38.04
CA TYR A 64 -11.13 3.41 -38.28
C TYR A 64 -10.76 3.31 -39.77
N ARG A 65 -11.76 3.21 -40.64
CA ARG A 65 -11.54 3.22 -42.10
C ARG A 65 -11.05 4.58 -42.60
N TYR A 66 -11.53 5.67 -42.00
CA TYR A 66 -11.05 7.01 -42.33
C TYR A 66 -9.54 7.16 -42.02
N VAL A 67 -9.11 6.74 -40.83
CA VAL A 67 -7.69 6.72 -40.45
C VAL A 67 -6.90 5.78 -41.36
N GLU A 68 -7.39 4.57 -41.62
CA GLU A 68 -6.76 3.60 -42.52
C GLU A 68 -6.56 4.15 -43.94
N ARG A 69 -7.56 4.88 -44.45
CA ARG A 69 -7.48 5.55 -45.75
C ARG A 69 -6.40 6.63 -45.75
N LEU A 70 -6.35 7.50 -44.73
CA LEU A 70 -5.32 8.54 -44.63
C LEU A 70 -3.91 7.95 -44.50
N ILE A 71 -3.74 6.82 -43.79
CA ILE A 71 -2.45 6.10 -43.74
C ILE A 71 -1.95 5.74 -45.14
N ARG A 72 -2.86 5.26 -46.00
CA ARG A 72 -2.53 4.83 -47.38
C ARG A 72 -2.33 6.01 -48.33
N GLU A 73 -3.24 6.98 -48.30
CA GLU A 73 -3.29 8.09 -49.25
C GLU A 73 -2.27 9.19 -48.92
N GLU A 74 -2.01 9.45 -47.64
CA GLU A 74 -1.10 10.52 -47.19
C GLU A 74 0.23 9.96 -46.66
N HIS A 75 0.46 8.64 -46.78
CA HIS A 75 1.72 7.96 -46.47
C HIS A 75 2.30 8.31 -45.09
N LEU A 76 1.45 8.26 -44.06
CA LEU A 76 1.73 8.82 -42.73
C LEU A 76 3.01 8.28 -42.09
N GLY A 77 3.68 9.14 -41.32
CA GLY A 77 4.85 8.80 -40.53
C GLY A 77 4.52 8.08 -39.23
N GLY A 78 3.40 8.42 -38.62
CA GLY A 78 2.94 7.83 -37.37
C GLY A 78 1.51 8.19 -36.99
N LEU A 79 1.08 7.69 -35.83
CA LEU A 79 -0.20 7.99 -35.21
C LEU A 79 0.00 8.37 -33.73
N ILE A 80 -0.90 9.16 -33.17
CA ILE A 80 -1.04 9.34 -31.72
C ILE A 80 -2.37 8.72 -31.27
N PHE A 81 -2.29 7.75 -30.36
CA PHE A 81 -3.47 7.14 -29.75
C PHE A 81 -3.97 7.97 -28.58
N MET A 82 -5.25 8.32 -28.65
CA MET A 82 -5.99 9.08 -27.65
C MET A 82 -6.83 8.13 -26.79
N GLN A 83 -8.05 8.50 -26.42
CA GLN A 83 -8.85 7.72 -25.46
C GLN A 83 -9.32 6.37 -26.03
N GLY A 84 -9.36 5.36 -25.15
CA GLY A 84 -9.95 4.06 -25.47
C GLY A 84 -9.61 2.95 -24.48
N THR A 85 -9.35 1.74 -24.99
CA THR A 85 -9.08 0.53 -24.18
C THR A 85 -7.87 -0.23 -24.73
N PRO A 86 -7.12 -0.95 -23.88
CA PRO A 86 -5.91 -1.69 -24.29
C PRO A 86 -6.16 -2.70 -25.42
N SER A 87 -7.24 -3.47 -25.34
CA SER A 87 -7.55 -4.53 -26.29
C SER A 87 -7.88 -3.97 -27.67
N THR A 88 -8.75 -2.97 -27.76
CA THR A 88 -9.13 -2.36 -29.04
C THR A 88 -7.95 -1.61 -29.65
N GLN A 89 -7.15 -0.90 -28.85
CA GLN A 89 -5.93 -0.26 -29.33
C GLN A 89 -4.96 -1.29 -29.95
N THR A 90 -4.75 -2.43 -29.30
CA THR A 90 -3.85 -3.49 -29.82
C THR A 90 -4.30 -3.99 -31.20
N GLN A 91 -5.61 -4.19 -31.39
CA GLN A 91 -6.20 -4.58 -32.68
C GLN A 91 -6.01 -3.49 -33.74
N LEU A 92 -6.23 -2.23 -33.38
CA LEU A 92 -6.05 -1.10 -34.29
C LEU A 92 -4.58 -0.88 -34.66
N VAL A 93 -3.64 -1.06 -33.74
CA VAL A 93 -2.21 -1.03 -34.08
C VAL A 93 -1.89 -2.08 -35.14
N ASN A 94 -2.37 -3.32 -34.99
CA ASN A 94 -2.18 -4.36 -35.99
C ASN A 94 -2.77 -3.97 -37.35
N ARG A 95 -4.00 -3.43 -37.35
CA ARG A 95 -4.70 -2.98 -38.56
C ARG A 95 -3.95 -1.85 -39.27
N TYR A 96 -3.54 -0.83 -38.53
CA TYR A 96 -2.91 0.36 -39.07
C TYR A 96 -1.47 0.10 -39.54
N GLN A 97 -0.70 -0.73 -38.83
CA GLN A 97 0.61 -1.17 -39.32
C GLN A 97 0.49 -1.95 -40.62
N ALA A 98 -0.52 -2.81 -40.77
CA ALA A 98 -0.75 -3.56 -42.00
C ALA A 98 -1.18 -2.66 -43.19
N ALA A 99 -1.76 -1.48 -42.93
CA ALA A 99 -2.14 -0.54 -43.96
C ALA A 99 -0.98 0.35 -44.45
N ALA A 100 0.11 0.45 -43.68
CA ALA A 100 1.22 1.36 -43.94
C ALA A 100 2.31 0.72 -44.81
N ARG A 101 2.76 1.44 -45.86
CA ARG A 101 3.91 1.01 -46.68
C ARG A 101 5.23 1.10 -45.92
N VAL A 102 5.42 2.19 -45.17
CA VAL A 102 6.53 2.37 -44.22
C VAL A 102 5.95 2.23 -42.81
N PRO A 103 6.50 1.37 -41.94
CA PRO A 103 5.98 1.16 -40.59
C PRO A 103 5.75 2.46 -39.82
N LEU A 104 4.64 2.57 -39.10
CA LEU A 104 4.23 3.77 -38.38
C LEU A 104 4.93 3.88 -37.02
N LEU A 105 5.30 5.10 -36.62
CA LEU A 105 5.55 5.39 -35.20
C LEU A 105 4.20 5.43 -34.47
N MET A 106 4.06 4.66 -33.40
CA MET A 106 2.85 4.66 -32.57
C MET A 106 3.11 5.49 -31.31
N GLY A 107 2.48 6.65 -31.24
CA GLY A 107 2.61 7.65 -30.19
C GLY A 107 1.47 7.61 -29.17
N GLN A 108 1.73 8.03 -27.93
CA GLN A 108 0.69 8.28 -26.91
C GLN A 108 1.20 9.27 -25.87
N ASP A 109 0.32 10.08 -25.27
CA ASP A 109 0.63 10.73 -23.99
C ASP A 109 0.36 9.75 -22.86
N ALA A 110 1.41 9.19 -22.29
CA ALA A 110 1.34 8.30 -21.14
C ALA A 110 2.29 8.82 -20.05
N GLU A 111 2.01 10.02 -19.51
CA GLU A 111 2.86 10.68 -18.51
C GLU A 111 2.90 9.92 -17.17
N TRP A 112 1.78 9.30 -16.78
CA TRP A 112 1.67 8.42 -15.61
C TRP A 112 1.26 6.99 -15.99
N GLY A 113 1.68 6.55 -17.18
CA GLY A 113 1.32 5.25 -17.76
C GLY A 113 0.09 5.31 -18.66
N LEU A 114 -0.36 4.12 -19.09
CA LEU A 114 -1.45 3.97 -20.05
C LEU A 114 -2.79 4.52 -19.54
N ASP A 115 -3.02 4.52 -18.22
CA ASP A 115 -4.23 5.05 -17.58
C ASP A 115 -4.54 6.52 -17.93
N MET A 116 -3.55 7.29 -18.38
CA MET A 116 -3.77 8.65 -18.90
C MET A 116 -4.73 8.68 -20.10
N ARG A 117 -4.81 7.59 -20.88
CA ARG A 117 -5.58 7.51 -22.12
C ARG A 117 -6.48 6.27 -22.19
N LEU A 118 -6.05 5.16 -21.61
CA LEU A 118 -6.68 3.86 -21.76
C LEU A 118 -7.34 3.42 -20.46
N GLU A 119 -8.67 3.39 -20.48
CA GLU A 119 -9.48 2.93 -19.36
C GLU A 119 -9.14 1.47 -19.02
N GLY A 120 -9.05 1.17 -17.72
CA GLY A 120 -8.73 -0.17 -17.22
C GLY A 120 -7.25 -0.53 -17.25
N SER A 121 -6.36 0.42 -17.57
CA SER A 121 -4.91 0.18 -17.57
C SER A 121 -4.26 0.54 -16.21
N PRO A 122 -3.04 0.04 -15.94
CA PRO A 122 -2.25 0.50 -14.80
C PRO A 122 -1.95 2.00 -14.87
N GLY A 123 -2.18 2.70 -13.75
CA GLY A 123 -1.81 4.09 -13.54
C GLY A 123 -0.81 4.24 -12.40
N TYR A 124 0.20 5.10 -12.61
CA TYR A 124 1.29 5.41 -11.67
C TYR A 124 1.10 6.80 -11.04
N PRO A 125 1.85 7.18 -9.99
CA PRO A 125 1.74 8.52 -9.42
C PRO A 125 2.05 9.61 -10.44
N ARG A 126 1.40 10.77 -10.30
CA ARG A 126 1.68 11.97 -11.10
C ARG A 126 3.10 12.47 -10.82
N ASN A 127 3.68 13.17 -11.79
CA ASN A 127 5.07 13.63 -11.71
C ASN A 127 5.36 14.48 -10.45
N MET A 128 4.41 15.28 -9.97
CA MET A 128 4.62 16.06 -8.74
C MET A 128 4.78 15.15 -7.51
N THR A 129 4.01 14.05 -7.43
CA THR A 129 4.19 13.02 -6.40
C THR A 129 5.54 12.34 -6.54
N LEU A 130 5.95 11.97 -7.76
CA LEU A 130 7.27 11.39 -8.05
C LEU A 130 8.42 12.36 -7.73
N GLY A 131 8.16 13.66 -7.84
CA GLY A 131 9.03 14.76 -7.46
C GLY A 131 9.50 14.69 -6.01
N ALA A 132 8.66 14.14 -5.13
CA ALA A 132 8.93 14.03 -3.71
C ALA A 132 9.89 12.87 -3.35
N ILE A 133 9.98 11.86 -4.22
CA ILE A 133 10.75 10.64 -3.96
C ILE A 133 12.25 10.96 -3.88
N ARG A 134 12.95 10.41 -2.90
CA ARG A 134 14.42 10.58 -2.76
C ARG A 134 15.24 9.52 -3.47
N ASN A 135 14.70 8.32 -3.66
CA ASN A 135 15.37 7.22 -4.36
C ASN A 135 15.04 7.25 -5.86
N ASP A 136 15.97 7.76 -6.66
CA ASP A 136 15.75 7.90 -8.11
C ASP A 136 15.79 6.56 -8.87
N SER A 137 16.27 5.47 -8.28
CA SER A 137 16.22 4.14 -8.93
C SER A 137 14.79 3.72 -9.22
N LEU A 138 13.85 4.07 -8.34
CA LEU A 138 12.42 3.78 -8.52
C LEU A 138 11.84 4.48 -9.76
N LEU A 139 12.40 5.63 -10.16
CA LEU A 139 11.94 6.35 -11.35
C LEU A 139 12.48 5.72 -12.64
N TYR A 140 13.67 5.10 -12.57
CA TYR A 140 14.16 4.27 -13.66
C TYR A 140 13.32 2.99 -13.81
N GLU A 141 13.03 2.30 -12.70
CA GLU A 141 12.13 1.13 -12.67
C GLU A 141 10.74 1.48 -13.22
N LEU A 142 10.21 2.67 -12.85
CA LEU A 142 8.96 3.20 -13.42
C LEU A 142 9.05 3.35 -14.94
N GLY A 143 10.13 3.96 -15.45
CA GLY A 143 10.35 4.07 -16.90
C GLY A 143 10.36 2.71 -17.61
N GLN A 144 10.99 1.69 -17.01
CA GLN A 144 11.01 0.33 -17.57
C GLN A 144 9.62 -0.31 -17.58
N GLN A 145 8.88 -0.19 -16.47
CA GLN A 145 7.53 -0.72 -16.38
C GLN A 145 6.59 -0.01 -17.38
N MET A 146 6.66 1.32 -17.47
CA MET A 146 5.89 2.08 -18.46
C MET A 146 6.20 1.63 -19.89
N ALA A 147 7.48 1.39 -20.23
CA ALA A 147 7.82 0.87 -21.55
C ALA A 147 7.26 -0.54 -21.78
N SER A 148 7.31 -1.43 -20.79
CA SER A 148 6.68 -2.75 -20.89
C SER A 148 5.18 -2.63 -21.20
N ASP A 149 4.46 -1.80 -20.44
CA ASP A 149 3.02 -1.58 -20.60
C ASP A 149 2.72 -0.98 -21.99
N LEU A 150 3.44 0.07 -22.40
CA LEU A 150 3.28 0.74 -23.68
C LEU A 150 3.55 -0.20 -24.87
N ARG A 151 4.63 -0.98 -24.81
CA ARG A 151 4.98 -1.95 -25.85
C ARG A 151 3.94 -3.05 -25.99
N ARG A 152 3.30 -3.46 -24.89
CA ARG A 152 2.26 -4.48 -24.90
C ARG A 152 1.07 -4.11 -25.78
N VAL A 153 0.74 -2.82 -25.83
CA VAL A 153 -0.34 -2.24 -26.66
C VAL A 153 0.19 -1.54 -27.92
N GLY A 154 1.46 -1.78 -28.27
CA GLY A 154 2.05 -1.36 -29.54
C GLY A 154 2.59 0.06 -29.61
N ILE A 155 2.64 0.79 -28.50
CA ILE A 155 3.20 2.15 -28.45
C ILE A 155 4.72 2.10 -28.46
N THR A 156 5.33 2.95 -29.27
CA THR A 156 6.78 3.04 -29.50
C THR A 156 7.35 4.43 -29.25
N LEU A 157 6.50 5.44 -29.12
CA LEU A 157 6.85 6.83 -28.82
C LEU A 157 5.94 7.29 -27.67
N ASN A 158 6.52 7.65 -26.53
CA ASN A 158 5.78 8.27 -25.44
C ASN A 158 6.07 9.77 -25.44
N PHE A 159 5.02 10.59 -25.45
CA PHE A 159 5.15 12.03 -25.26
C PHE A 159 5.36 12.34 -23.77
N ALA A 160 6.46 11.82 -23.21
CA ALA A 160 6.90 11.99 -21.83
C ALA A 160 8.42 11.72 -21.76
N PRO A 161 9.15 12.26 -20.78
CA PRO A 161 8.68 13.01 -19.61
C PRO A 161 8.43 14.50 -19.87
N VAL A 162 7.59 15.10 -19.02
CA VAL A 162 7.50 16.56 -18.87
C VAL A 162 8.72 17.04 -18.09
N LEU A 163 9.51 17.93 -18.68
CA LEU A 163 10.71 18.55 -18.11
C LEU A 163 10.52 20.03 -17.75
N ASP A 164 9.28 20.53 -17.87
CA ASP A 164 8.92 21.87 -17.43
C ASP A 164 9.15 22.03 -15.91
N VAL A 165 9.84 23.10 -15.52
CA VAL A 165 10.06 23.45 -14.11
C VAL A 165 8.87 24.26 -13.60
N ASN A 166 8.05 23.71 -12.69
CA ASN A 166 6.84 24.40 -12.23
C ASN A 166 7.16 25.41 -11.11
N ASN A 167 7.79 26.52 -11.51
CA ASN A 167 8.16 27.68 -10.69
C ASN A 167 6.97 28.63 -10.42
N ASN A 168 5.85 28.45 -11.11
CA ASN A 168 4.62 29.19 -10.87
C ASN A 168 3.50 28.27 -10.30
N PRO A 169 3.08 28.44 -9.04
CA PRO A 169 2.04 27.61 -8.42
C PRO A 169 0.63 27.85 -9.00
N ARG A 170 0.43 28.91 -9.79
CA ARG A 170 -0.85 29.22 -10.46
C ARG A 170 -0.96 28.60 -11.84
N ASN A 171 0.11 27.99 -12.35
CA ASN A 171 0.13 27.39 -13.68
C ASN A 171 -1.04 26.40 -13.83
N PRO A 172 -1.99 26.63 -14.75
CA PRO A 172 -3.17 25.78 -14.87
C PRO A 172 -2.89 24.48 -15.65
N VAL A 173 -1.78 24.41 -16.38
CA VAL A 173 -1.48 23.34 -17.36
C VAL A 173 -0.38 22.40 -16.89
N ILE A 174 0.75 22.94 -16.41
CA ILE A 174 1.91 22.13 -16.01
C ILE A 174 1.69 21.54 -14.61
N ASN A 175 1.71 22.36 -13.55
CA ASN A 175 1.29 21.98 -12.21
C ASN A 175 1.76 20.56 -11.82
N PHE A 176 0.83 19.63 -11.59
CA PHE A 176 1.10 18.25 -11.16
C PHE A 176 1.82 17.37 -12.21
N ARG A 177 1.91 17.83 -13.46
CA ARG A 177 2.65 17.17 -14.55
C ARG A 177 4.15 17.44 -14.47
N SER A 178 4.59 18.45 -13.72
CA SER A 178 6.02 18.65 -13.44
C SER A 178 6.46 17.85 -12.22
N PHE A 179 7.74 17.50 -12.18
CA PHE A 179 8.39 16.92 -11.00
C PHE A 179 8.66 17.95 -9.88
N GLY A 180 8.38 19.23 -10.09
CA GLY A 180 8.51 20.27 -9.06
C GLY A 180 9.14 21.57 -9.57
N GLU A 181 9.55 22.43 -8.64
CA GLU A 181 10.12 23.74 -8.95
C GLU A 181 11.66 23.75 -9.03
N ASN A 182 12.31 22.69 -8.56
CA ASN A 182 13.76 22.58 -8.56
C ASN A 182 14.26 21.96 -9.87
N LYS A 183 14.91 22.77 -10.72
CA LYS A 183 15.45 22.35 -12.03
C LYS A 183 16.36 21.11 -11.98
N TYR A 184 17.15 20.95 -10.91
CA TYR A 184 18.03 19.78 -10.77
C TYR A 184 17.23 18.51 -10.47
N ASN A 185 16.18 18.65 -9.66
CA ASN A 185 15.27 17.55 -9.37
C ASN A 185 14.49 17.15 -10.63
N VAL A 186 13.92 18.11 -11.34
CA VAL A 186 13.19 17.88 -12.60
C VAL A 186 14.06 17.20 -13.64
N ALA A 187 15.28 17.71 -13.89
CA ALA A 187 16.21 17.13 -14.84
C ALA A 187 16.57 15.68 -14.48
N ARG A 188 16.98 15.43 -13.22
CA ARG A 188 17.41 14.11 -12.76
C ARG A 188 16.28 13.08 -12.84
N LYS A 189 15.08 13.44 -12.38
CA LYS A 189 13.92 12.55 -12.32
C LYS A 189 13.38 12.23 -13.70
N GLY A 190 13.18 13.27 -14.52
CA GLY A 190 12.75 13.09 -15.91
C GLY A 190 13.71 12.21 -16.69
N LEU A 191 15.04 12.41 -16.54
CA LEU A 191 16.05 11.57 -17.18
C LEU A 191 15.98 10.09 -16.78
N MET A 192 15.71 9.78 -15.50
CA MET A 192 15.58 8.38 -15.06
C MET A 192 14.39 7.69 -15.69
N VAL A 193 13.22 8.34 -15.72
CA VAL A 193 12.03 7.81 -16.40
C VAL A 193 12.29 7.65 -17.90
N ALA A 194 12.88 8.66 -18.54
CA ALA A 194 13.22 8.62 -19.96
C ALA A 194 14.18 7.46 -20.29
N ARG A 195 15.19 7.24 -19.44
CA ARG A 195 16.15 6.14 -19.61
C ARG A 195 15.50 4.77 -19.47
N GLY A 196 14.68 4.58 -18.45
CA GLY A 196 13.92 3.33 -18.29
C GLY A 196 13.04 3.04 -19.51
N MET A 197 12.39 4.08 -20.06
CA MET A 197 11.58 3.93 -21.26
C MET A 197 12.41 3.57 -22.50
N ALA A 198 13.53 4.26 -22.70
CA ALA A 198 14.44 4.04 -23.83
C ALA A 198 15.02 2.62 -23.82
N ASP A 199 15.43 2.12 -22.65
CA ASP A 199 15.95 0.76 -22.48
C ASP A 199 14.87 -0.30 -22.80
N GLY A 200 13.60 0.02 -22.54
CA GLY A 200 12.43 -0.77 -22.94
C GLY A 200 11.99 -0.58 -24.40
N ARG A 201 12.80 0.08 -25.25
CA ARG A 201 12.52 0.39 -26.66
C ARG A 201 11.25 1.21 -26.89
N VAL A 202 11.02 2.19 -26.03
CA VAL A 202 10.05 3.27 -26.27
C VAL A 202 10.82 4.57 -26.34
N ILE A 203 10.62 5.37 -27.39
CA ILE A 203 11.25 6.69 -27.50
C ILE A 203 10.61 7.62 -26.47
N PRO A 204 11.36 8.12 -25.47
CA PRO A 204 10.90 9.22 -24.64
C PRO A 204 10.99 10.53 -25.41
N CYS A 205 10.05 11.44 -25.17
CA CYS A 205 10.01 12.78 -25.75
C CYS A 205 9.96 13.83 -24.64
N ALA A 206 11.06 14.56 -24.47
CA ALA A 206 11.15 15.63 -23.49
C ALA A 206 10.25 16.82 -23.90
N LYS A 207 9.39 17.29 -23.00
CA LYS A 207 8.43 18.36 -23.31
C LYS A 207 8.20 19.35 -22.14
N HIS A 208 7.82 20.61 -22.38
CA HIS A 208 7.60 21.25 -23.69
C HIS A 208 8.66 22.35 -23.88
N PHE A 209 9.61 22.15 -24.79
CA PHE A 209 10.71 23.07 -25.02
C PHE A 209 10.20 24.43 -25.54
N PRO A 210 10.70 25.59 -25.06
CA PRO A 210 11.85 25.78 -24.17
C PRO A 210 11.54 25.78 -22.66
N GLY A 211 10.32 25.45 -22.25
CA GLY A 211 9.87 25.39 -20.86
C GLY A 211 8.56 26.14 -20.63
N HIS A 212 7.50 25.43 -20.28
CA HIS A 212 6.12 25.94 -20.13
C HIS A 212 5.72 26.19 -18.66
N GLY A 213 6.64 25.98 -17.72
CA GLY A 213 6.34 25.92 -16.28
C GLY A 213 5.91 27.23 -15.61
N ASP A 214 6.16 28.38 -16.25
CA ASP A 214 5.90 29.71 -15.65
C ASP A 214 4.62 30.40 -16.15
N THR A 215 3.79 29.74 -16.96
CA THR A 215 2.64 30.38 -17.62
C THR A 215 1.40 30.47 -16.72
N ASP A 216 0.73 31.63 -16.70
CA ASP A 216 -0.58 31.84 -16.05
C ASP A 216 -1.80 31.54 -16.95
N ALA A 217 -1.57 31.28 -18.24
CA ALA A 217 -2.60 31.04 -19.25
C ALA A 217 -2.53 29.62 -19.83
N ASP A 218 -3.68 29.09 -20.26
CA ASP A 218 -3.78 27.76 -20.85
C ASP A 218 -3.62 27.81 -22.38
N SER A 219 -2.60 27.10 -22.89
CA SER A 219 -2.25 27.04 -24.30
C SER A 219 -3.32 26.42 -25.21
N HIS A 220 -4.28 25.70 -24.63
CA HIS A 220 -5.42 25.14 -25.37
C HIS A 220 -6.39 26.23 -25.86
N TYR A 221 -6.44 27.39 -25.18
CA TYR A 221 -7.40 28.46 -25.45
C TYR A 221 -6.74 29.75 -25.95
N ASP A 222 -5.51 30.04 -25.51
CA ASP A 222 -4.76 31.24 -25.92
C ASP A 222 -3.26 30.94 -26.06
N LEU A 223 -2.47 31.84 -26.65
CA LEU A 223 -1.01 31.69 -26.75
C LEU A 223 -0.35 32.18 -25.46
N PRO A 224 0.23 31.30 -24.61
CA PRO A 224 0.84 31.74 -23.37
C PRO A 224 2.12 32.53 -23.65
N VAL A 225 2.33 33.58 -22.86
CA VAL A 225 3.49 34.47 -23.00
C VAL A 225 4.47 34.22 -21.85
N ILE A 226 5.75 34.06 -22.18
CA ILE A 226 6.85 34.07 -21.20
C ILE A 226 7.70 35.31 -21.45
N SER A 227 7.62 36.28 -20.55
CA SER A 227 8.23 37.61 -20.71
C SER A 227 9.62 37.75 -20.08
N HIS A 228 10.23 36.65 -19.64
CA HIS A 228 11.54 36.65 -18.98
C HIS A 228 12.70 36.82 -19.96
N ASP A 229 13.83 37.29 -19.45
CA ASP A 229 15.07 37.42 -20.23
C ASP A 229 15.76 36.08 -20.51
N LEU A 230 16.74 36.10 -21.41
CA LEU A 230 17.51 34.91 -21.80
C LEU A 230 18.29 34.29 -20.63
N THR A 231 18.75 35.10 -19.66
CA THR A 231 19.54 34.60 -18.52
C THR A 231 18.67 33.72 -17.62
N ARG A 232 17.43 34.14 -17.36
CA ARG A 232 16.45 33.35 -16.63
C ARG A 232 16.13 32.07 -17.38
N LEU A 233 15.77 32.18 -18.66
CA LEU A 233 15.44 31.02 -19.51
C LEU A 233 16.57 29.99 -19.54
N ASP A 234 17.82 30.42 -19.74
CA ASP A 234 19.00 29.56 -19.74
C ASP A 234 19.20 28.85 -18.40
N THR A 235 19.14 29.62 -17.31
CA THR A 235 19.49 29.10 -15.99
C THR A 235 18.37 28.27 -15.35
N LEU A 236 17.09 28.43 -15.72
CA LEU A 236 15.97 27.73 -15.10
C LEU A 236 15.18 26.85 -16.07
N GLU A 237 14.49 27.44 -17.04
CA GLU A 237 13.56 26.74 -17.93
C GLU A 237 14.26 25.76 -18.88
N LEU A 238 15.38 26.18 -19.50
CA LEU A 238 16.16 25.39 -20.44
C LEU A 238 17.02 24.32 -19.77
N TYR A 239 17.37 24.49 -18.49
CA TYR A 239 18.32 23.62 -17.79
C TYR A 239 17.97 22.12 -17.89
N PRO A 240 16.73 21.66 -17.63
CA PRO A 240 16.38 20.25 -17.79
C PRO A 240 16.50 19.75 -19.23
N PHE A 241 16.16 20.57 -20.22
CA PHE A 241 16.27 20.21 -21.64
C PHE A 241 17.73 20.10 -22.08
N MET A 242 18.58 21.04 -21.65
CA MET A 242 20.03 20.95 -21.90
C MET A 242 20.61 19.66 -21.34
N LYS A 243 20.18 19.25 -20.14
CA LYS A 243 20.61 17.97 -19.55
C LYS A 243 20.06 16.76 -20.30
N ALA A 244 18.82 16.82 -20.79
CA ALA A 244 18.25 15.78 -21.62
C ALA A 244 19.00 15.62 -22.97
N ILE A 245 19.31 16.74 -23.63
CA ILE A 245 20.08 16.77 -24.89
C ILE A 245 21.49 16.23 -24.67
N GLN A 246 22.20 16.71 -23.62
CA GLN A 246 23.53 16.22 -23.25
C GLN A 246 23.56 14.72 -22.95
N ALA A 247 22.47 14.18 -22.37
CA ALA A 247 22.37 12.76 -22.11
C ALA A 247 22.14 11.94 -23.40
N GLY A 248 21.57 12.56 -24.44
CA GLY A 248 21.18 11.91 -25.70
C GLY A 248 19.70 11.57 -25.81
N ILE A 249 18.80 12.42 -25.28
CA ILE A 249 17.34 12.21 -25.41
C ILE A 249 16.95 12.06 -26.90
N PRO A 250 16.13 11.08 -27.31
CA PRO A 250 15.91 10.83 -28.73
C PRO A 250 14.86 11.76 -29.37
N ALA A 251 13.96 12.35 -28.57
CA ALA A 251 12.94 13.27 -29.05
C ALA A 251 12.73 14.46 -28.08
N VAL A 252 12.45 15.63 -28.66
CA VAL A 252 12.07 16.87 -27.95
C VAL A 252 10.80 17.43 -28.60
N MET A 253 9.80 17.74 -27.78
CA MET A 253 8.59 18.42 -28.22
C MET A 253 8.70 19.92 -27.98
N VAL A 254 8.40 20.72 -29.00
CA VAL A 254 8.40 22.18 -28.93
C VAL A 254 7.00 22.69 -28.57
N ALA A 255 6.94 23.56 -27.57
CA ALA A 255 5.72 24.16 -27.04
C ALA A 255 5.17 25.26 -27.94
N HIS A 256 3.88 25.54 -27.83
CA HIS A 256 3.25 26.71 -28.43
C HIS A 256 3.29 27.90 -27.46
N LEU A 257 4.45 28.54 -27.33
CA LEU A 257 4.67 29.68 -26.43
C LEU A 257 5.09 30.93 -27.21
N TYR A 258 4.66 32.10 -26.79
CA TYR A 258 5.27 33.36 -27.24
C TYR A 258 6.35 33.78 -26.24
N VAL A 259 7.61 33.82 -26.69
CA VAL A 259 8.76 34.14 -25.84
C VAL A 259 9.57 35.26 -26.50
N PRO A 260 9.27 36.55 -26.22
CA PRO A 260 9.87 37.69 -26.91
C PRO A 260 11.40 37.73 -26.86
N ALA A 261 11.99 37.20 -25.78
CA ALA A 261 13.44 37.11 -25.62
C ALA A 261 14.11 36.16 -26.63
N LEU A 262 13.38 35.16 -27.14
CA LEU A 262 13.85 34.22 -28.15
C LEU A 262 13.43 34.64 -29.58
N ASP A 263 12.19 35.11 -29.72
CA ASP A 263 11.68 35.67 -30.98
C ASP A 263 10.74 36.85 -30.68
N PRO A 264 11.15 38.10 -30.97
CA PRO A 264 10.36 39.30 -30.69
C PRO A 264 9.20 39.50 -31.67
N THR A 265 9.02 38.61 -32.66
CA THR A 265 7.92 38.70 -33.62
C THR A 265 6.58 38.51 -32.90
N PRO A 266 5.64 39.47 -32.96
CA PRO A 266 4.39 39.38 -32.20
C PRO A 266 3.58 38.10 -32.49
N ASN A 267 3.11 37.44 -31.43
CA ASN A 267 2.32 36.19 -31.49
C ASN A 267 3.02 35.02 -32.20
N GLN A 268 4.35 35.07 -32.33
CA GLN A 268 5.14 34.01 -32.94
C GLN A 268 5.36 32.89 -31.94
N ALA A 269 4.61 31.79 -32.08
CA ALA A 269 4.79 30.61 -31.27
C ALA A 269 6.19 30.00 -31.48
N THR A 270 6.82 29.51 -30.41
CA THR A 270 8.15 28.87 -30.40
C THR A 270 8.23 27.70 -31.38
N THR A 271 7.18 26.87 -31.49
CA THR A 271 7.07 25.79 -32.49
C THR A 271 7.19 26.26 -33.94
N LEU A 272 6.78 27.50 -34.22
CA LEU A 272 6.77 28.09 -35.56
C LEU A 272 7.98 29.00 -35.83
N SER A 273 8.87 29.21 -34.85
CA SER A 273 9.99 30.15 -34.94
C SER A 273 11.28 29.43 -35.41
N PRO A 274 11.87 29.82 -36.55
CA PRO A 274 13.19 29.33 -36.95
C PRO A 274 14.29 29.73 -35.98
N ARG A 275 14.14 30.85 -35.25
CA ARG A 275 15.13 31.29 -34.24
C ARG A 275 15.18 30.33 -33.07
N VAL A 276 14.04 29.76 -32.69
CA VAL A 276 13.94 28.80 -31.58
C VAL A 276 14.27 27.39 -32.03
N VAL A 277 13.64 26.92 -33.11
CA VAL A 277 13.77 25.52 -33.53
C VAL A 277 15.12 25.29 -34.21
N GLN A 278 15.47 26.05 -35.24
CA GLN A 278 16.77 25.92 -35.91
C GLN A 278 17.87 26.60 -35.08
N GLY A 279 17.72 27.90 -34.76
CA GLY A 279 18.80 28.67 -34.12
C GLY A 279 19.17 28.20 -32.71
N LEU A 280 18.19 28.05 -31.82
CA LEU A 280 18.46 27.63 -30.44
C LEU A 280 18.61 26.11 -30.33
N LEU A 281 17.59 25.34 -30.70
CA LEU A 281 17.57 23.90 -30.44
C LEU A 281 18.56 23.12 -31.32
N ARG A 282 18.56 23.34 -32.65
CA ARG A 282 19.49 22.62 -33.54
C ARG A 282 20.91 23.17 -33.48
N ASP A 283 21.08 24.48 -33.66
CA ASP A 283 22.41 25.05 -33.88
C ASP A 283 23.13 25.33 -32.55
N SER A 284 22.47 26.01 -31.60
CA SER A 284 23.11 26.41 -30.34
C SER A 284 23.24 25.26 -29.33
N LEU A 285 22.23 24.39 -29.24
CA LEU A 285 22.21 23.23 -28.34
C LEU A 285 22.71 21.93 -29.01
N ASP A 286 23.09 21.99 -30.29
CA ASP A 286 23.61 20.86 -31.08
C ASP A 286 22.74 19.59 -31.03
N TYR A 287 21.43 19.77 -31.17
CA TYR A 287 20.48 18.66 -31.07
C TYR A 287 20.19 18.00 -32.42
N ASP A 288 20.63 16.75 -32.61
CA ASP A 288 20.37 15.96 -33.84
C ASP A 288 19.21 14.93 -33.70
N GLY A 289 18.54 14.88 -32.55
CA GLY A 289 17.38 13.99 -32.34
C GLY A 289 16.11 14.44 -33.07
N LEU A 290 14.99 13.76 -32.81
CA LEU A 290 13.69 14.15 -33.39
C LEU A 290 13.17 15.43 -32.73
N VAL A 291 12.79 16.41 -33.54
CA VAL A 291 12.07 17.60 -33.09
C VAL A 291 10.61 17.48 -33.51
N ILE A 292 9.72 17.48 -32.54
CA ILE A 292 8.29 17.23 -32.71
C ILE A 292 7.51 18.47 -32.28
N THR A 293 6.49 18.86 -33.03
CA THR A 293 5.59 19.92 -32.58
C THR A 293 4.70 19.42 -31.44
N ASP A 294 4.26 20.31 -30.55
CA ASP A 294 3.02 20.06 -29.82
C ASP A 294 1.82 20.02 -30.79
N ALA A 295 0.65 19.58 -30.32
CA ALA A 295 -0.52 19.34 -31.16
C ALA A 295 -0.91 20.60 -31.96
N LEU A 296 -0.86 20.53 -33.29
CA LEU A 296 -1.00 21.68 -34.17
C LEU A 296 -2.46 22.13 -34.35
N ASN A 297 -3.43 21.34 -33.88
CA ASN A 297 -4.85 21.71 -33.85
C ASN A 297 -5.23 22.65 -32.69
N MET A 298 -4.30 22.95 -31.77
CA MET A 298 -4.55 23.81 -30.62
C MET A 298 -4.89 25.25 -31.01
N LYS A 299 -5.88 25.84 -30.33
CA LYS A 299 -6.40 27.18 -30.67
C LYS A 299 -5.44 28.32 -30.32
N GLY A 300 -4.50 28.10 -29.39
CA GLY A 300 -3.42 29.04 -29.10
C GLY A 300 -2.56 29.39 -30.33
N VAL A 301 -2.50 28.53 -31.36
CA VAL A 301 -1.73 28.81 -32.59
C VAL A 301 -2.63 28.93 -33.82
N THR A 302 -3.62 28.05 -33.97
CA THR A 302 -4.45 28.00 -35.20
C THR A 302 -5.28 29.26 -35.43
N LYS A 303 -5.66 30.01 -34.38
CA LYS A 303 -6.46 31.24 -34.54
C LYS A 303 -5.76 32.35 -35.33
N PHE A 304 -4.45 32.27 -35.50
CA PHE A 304 -3.65 33.29 -36.20
C PHE A 304 -3.41 32.95 -37.68
N TYR A 305 -3.77 31.76 -38.15
CA TYR A 305 -3.42 31.28 -39.49
C TYR A 305 -4.56 30.49 -40.16
N PRO A 306 -4.65 30.49 -41.49
CA PRO A 306 -5.57 29.61 -42.22
C PRO A 306 -5.27 28.11 -41.96
N PRO A 307 -6.28 27.22 -42.05
CA PRO A 307 -6.07 25.79 -41.92
C PRO A 307 -4.96 25.27 -42.84
N GLY A 308 -4.09 24.44 -42.27
CA GLY A 308 -2.93 23.84 -42.93
C GLY A 308 -1.66 24.72 -43.01
N GLU A 309 -1.74 26.03 -42.80
CA GLU A 309 -0.53 26.88 -42.80
C GLU A 309 0.35 26.68 -41.57
N VAL A 310 -0.25 26.37 -40.42
CA VAL A 310 0.48 26.15 -39.16
C VAL A 310 1.50 25.01 -39.31
N ALA A 311 1.11 23.91 -39.95
CA ALA A 311 1.98 22.78 -40.23
C ALA A 311 3.12 23.14 -41.20
N LEU A 312 2.83 23.92 -42.26
CA LEU A 312 3.86 24.43 -43.17
C LEU A 312 4.86 25.32 -42.41
N ARG A 313 4.39 26.23 -41.55
CA ARG A 313 5.25 27.12 -40.78
C ARG A 313 6.14 26.36 -39.80
N ALA A 314 5.58 25.37 -39.10
CA ALA A 314 6.36 24.48 -38.23
C ALA A 314 7.42 23.70 -39.03
N PHE A 315 7.08 23.20 -40.21
CA PHE A 315 8.06 22.58 -41.11
C PHE A 315 9.18 23.56 -41.51
N LEU A 316 8.84 24.77 -41.94
CA LEU A 316 9.83 25.79 -42.30
C LEU A 316 10.72 26.19 -41.11
N ALA A 317 10.21 26.14 -39.88
CA ALA A 317 10.97 26.44 -38.67
C ALA A 317 12.05 25.40 -38.33
N GLY A 318 11.91 24.15 -38.77
CA GLY A 318 12.92 23.10 -38.51
C GLY A 318 12.39 21.82 -37.85
N ASN A 319 11.08 21.71 -37.62
CA ASN A 319 10.49 20.51 -37.00
C ASN A 319 10.57 19.30 -37.95
N ASP A 320 10.84 18.11 -37.41
CA ASP A 320 10.86 16.86 -38.18
C ASP A 320 9.45 16.23 -38.24
N LEU A 321 8.73 16.21 -37.12
CA LEU A 321 7.41 15.59 -36.99
C LEU A 321 6.35 16.62 -36.60
N LEU A 322 5.24 16.61 -37.33
CA LEU A 322 4.10 17.51 -37.24
C LEU A 322 2.92 16.76 -36.61
N LEU A 323 2.70 17.02 -35.32
CA LEU A 323 1.70 16.33 -34.51
C LEU A 323 0.32 16.94 -34.68
N PHE A 324 -0.67 16.10 -34.96
CA PHE A 324 -2.09 16.43 -34.93
C PHE A 324 -2.48 17.72 -35.69
N PRO A 325 -2.17 17.81 -37.00
CA PRO A 325 -2.56 18.98 -37.82
C PRO A 325 -4.08 19.12 -37.95
N GLU A 326 -4.56 20.37 -38.03
CA GLU A 326 -6.00 20.67 -38.20
C GLU A 326 -6.56 20.19 -39.55
N ASP A 327 -5.77 20.31 -40.64
CA ASP A 327 -6.12 19.85 -41.98
C ASP A 327 -4.88 19.20 -42.63
N LEU A 328 -4.78 17.87 -42.52
CA LEU A 328 -3.60 17.11 -42.96
C LEU A 328 -3.41 17.13 -44.48
N PRO A 329 -4.41 16.79 -45.33
CA PRO A 329 -4.23 16.80 -46.78
C PRO A 329 -3.82 18.18 -47.34
N ARG A 330 -4.39 19.26 -46.79
CA ARG A 330 -3.98 20.62 -47.17
C ARG A 330 -2.56 20.94 -46.72
N SER A 331 -2.19 20.56 -45.49
CA SER A 331 -0.83 20.74 -44.96
C SER A 331 0.20 20.04 -45.83
N ALA A 332 -0.04 18.77 -46.18
CA ALA A 332 0.85 17.98 -47.02
C ALA A 332 1.03 18.62 -48.41
N ARG A 333 -0.06 19.08 -49.03
CA ARG A 333 0.00 19.82 -50.32
C ARG A 333 0.84 21.08 -50.23
N LEU A 334 0.66 21.90 -49.18
CA LEU A 334 1.41 23.15 -49.00
C LEU A 334 2.91 22.90 -48.78
N ILE A 335 3.28 21.86 -48.03
CA ILE A 335 4.70 21.47 -47.84
C ILE A 335 5.31 21.01 -49.15
N ARG A 336 4.61 20.17 -49.93
CA ARG A 336 5.07 19.74 -51.27
C ARG A 336 5.33 20.93 -52.19
N GLN A 337 4.40 21.90 -52.21
CA GLN A 337 4.57 23.13 -52.99
C GLN A 337 5.77 23.95 -52.52
N ALA A 338 6.00 24.05 -51.21
CA ALA A 338 7.14 24.78 -50.66
C ALA A 338 8.49 24.12 -51.04
N VAL A 339 8.58 22.79 -51.00
CA VAL A 339 9.78 22.04 -51.42
C VAL A 339 9.99 22.16 -52.93
N ALA A 340 8.93 21.98 -53.74
CA ALA A 340 9.00 22.13 -55.19
C ALA A 340 9.39 23.55 -55.62
N ALA A 341 9.01 24.57 -54.85
CA ALA A 341 9.40 25.96 -55.07
C ALA A 341 10.81 26.30 -54.53
N GLY A 342 11.56 25.32 -54.01
CA GLY A 342 12.93 25.52 -53.50
C GLY A 342 13.02 26.28 -52.18
N ARG A 343 11.89 26.50 -51.47
CA ARG A 343 11.90 27.16 -50.14
C ARG A 343 12.60 26.30 -49.09
N VAL A 344 12.56 24.99 -49.26
CA VAL A 344 13.36 24.01 -48.51
C VAL A 344 14.00 23.07 -49.53
N PRO A 345 15.34 22.95 -49.58
CA PRO A 345 16.01 22.00 -50.46
C PRO A 345 15.54 20.57 -50.18
N GLU A 346 15.36 19.75 -51.21
CA GLU A 346 14.95 18.34 -51.03
C GLU A 346 15.94 17.56 -50.15
N ALA A 347 17.24 17.89 -50.21
CA ALA A 347 18.26 17.29 -49.33
C ALA A 347 17.99 17.54 -47.84
N GLU A 348 17.39 18.67 -47.48
CA GLU A 348 16.99 18.95 -46.09
C GLU A 348 15.76 18.12 -45.70
N LEU A 349 14.78 17.96 -46.59
CA LEU A 349 13.67 17.02 -46.38
C LEU A 349 14.19 15.60 -46.16
N ASP A 350 15.13 15.14 -47.00
CA ASP A 350 15.76 13.83 -46.87
C ASP A 350 16.50 13.65 -45.54
N ARG A 351 17.15 14.71 -45.04
CA ARG A 351 17.81 14.69 -43.73
C ARG A 351 16.81 14.45 -42.60
N ARG A 352 15.65 15.11 -42.65
CA ARG A 352 14.58 14.94 -41.63
C ARG A 352 13.92 13.57 -41.71
N VAL A 353 13.56 13.12 -42.92
CA VAL A 353 12.99 11.77 -43.13
C VAL A 353 13.99 10.70 -42.69
N ARG A 354 15.30 10.88 -42.94
CA ARG A 354 16.35 9.99 -42.45
C ARG A 354 16.34 9.86 -40.91
N ARG A 355 16.15 10.94 -40.15
CA ARG A 355 16.03 10.87 -38.67
C ARG A 355 14.82 10.02 -38.25
N ILE A 356 13.67 10.22 -38.91
CA ILE A 356 12.43 9.47 -38.64
C ILE A 356 12.62 7.98 -38.94
N LEU A 357 13.24 7.65 -40.08
CA LEU A 357 13.55 6.27 -40.46
C LEU A 357 14.56 5.62 -39.49
N ARG A 358 15.61 6.34 -39.05
CA ARG A 358 16.53 5.83 -38.02
C ARG A 358 15.79 5.49 -36.73
N ALA A 359 14.88 6.36 -36.28
CA ALA A 359 14.06 6.10 -35.10
C ALA A 359 13.21 4.83 -35.27
N LYS A 360 12.54 4.66 -36.42
CA LYS A 360 11.75 3.46 -36.74
C LYS A 360 12.62 2.19 -36.76
N TYR A 361 13.81 2.25 -37.34
CA TYR A 361 14.74 1.12 -37.38
C TYR A 361 15.19 0.70 -35.97
N ARG A 362 15.60 1.66 -35.13
CA ARG A 362 16.07 1.41 -33.76
C ARG A 362 14.98 0.84 -32.85
N LEU A 363 13.71 1.15 -33.14
CA LEU A 363 12.54 0.54 -32.49
C LEU A 363 12.24 -0.90 -32.97
N GLY A 364 12.98 -1.41 -33.94
CA GLY A 364 12.78 -2.73 -34.54
C GLY A 364 11.68 -2.79 -35.60
N LEU A 365 11.14 -1.64 -36.03
CA LEU A 365 10.02 -1.61 -36.99
C LEU A 365 10.42 -2.02 -38.41
N GLY A 366 11.72 -2.06 -38.74
CA GLY A 366 12.19 -2.55 -40.04
C GLY A 366 11.78 -3.99 -40.36
N ARG A 367 11.38 -4.77 -39.34
CA ARG A 367 10.69 -6.06 -39.46
C ARG A 367 9.60 -6.15 -38.39
N TRP A 368 8.55 -5.34 -38.56
CA TRP A 368 7.42 -5.36 -37.62
C TRP A 368 6.69 -6.72 -37.65
N GLU A 369 6.29 -7.17 -36.47
CA GLU A 369 5.49 -8.38 -36.25
C GLU A 369 4.15 -8.02 -35.61
N ARG A 370 3.11 -8.78 -35.97
CA ARG A 370 1.76 -8.60 -35.43
C ARG A 370 1.74 -8.85 -33.92
N LEU A 371 1.10 -7.96 -33.18
CA LEU A 371 0.96 -8.06 -31.73
C LEU A 371 -0.07 -9.14 -31.34
N PRO A 372 0.18 -9.91 -30.27
CA PRO A 372 -0.82 -10.82 -29.71
C PRO A 372 -2.04 -10.06 -29.15
N GLU A 373 -3.22 -10.38 -29.68
CA GLU A 373 -4.48 -9.74 -29.27
C GLU A 373 -5.13 -10.42 -28.05
N ALA A 374 -4.78 -11.68 -27.78
CA ALA A 374 -5.22 -12.39 -26.58
C ALA A 374 -4.40 -11.96 -25.36
N GLY A 375 -5.02 -11.95 -24.17
CA GLY A 375 -4.33 -11.78 -22.89
C GLY A 375 -3.86 -10.36 -22.55
N VAL A 376 -4.14 -9.34 -23.40
CA VAL A 376 -3.65 -7.95 -23.21
C VAL A 376 -3.86 -7.44 -21.79
N GLN A 377 -5.09 -7.53 -21.29
CA GLN A 377 -5.42 -7.05 -19.95
C GLN A 377 -4.66 -7.79 -18.85
N ALA A 378 -4.53 -9.13 -18.96
CA ALA A 378 -3.83 -9.94 -17.98
C ALA A 378 -2.32 -9.64 -17.93
N ASP A 379 -1.73 -9.30 -19.09
CA ASP A 379 -0.32 -8.91 -19.19
C ASP A 379 -0.05 -7.51 -18.62
N LEU A 380 -1.05 -6.63 -18.63
CA LEU A 380 -0.98 -5.30 -17.99
C LEU A 380 -1.23 -5.38 -16.48
N ASP A 381 -2.07 -6.30 -16.03
CA ASP A 381 -2.43 -6.47 -14.61
C ASP A 381 -1.40 -7.30 -13.80
N LEU A 382 -0.18 -7.44 -14.31
CA LEU A 382 0.88 -8.20 -13.66
C LEU A 382 1.20 -7.64 -12.26
N PRO A 383 1.44 -8.52 -11.26
CA PRO A 383 1.71 -8.08 -9.89
C PRO A 383 2.91 -7.13 -9.73
N ALA A 384 3.92 -7.24 -10.59
CA ALA A 384 5.11 -6.40 -10.53
C ALA A 384 4.78 -4.90 -10.64
N GLY A 385 3.86 -4.51 -11.54
CA GLY A 385 3.41 -3.13 -11.69
C GLY A 385 2.69 -2.61 -10.44
N LYS A 386 1.87 -3.45 -9.79
CA LYS A 386 1.17 -3.12 -8.53
C LYS A 386 2.16 -2.91 -7.38
N VAL A 387 3.13 -3.80 -7.24
CA VAL A 387 4.21 -3.68 -6.25
C VAL A 387 4.99 -2.39 -6.45
N LEU A 388 5.37 -2.06 -7.69
CA LEU A 388 6.11 -0.84 -8.00
C LEU A 388 5.27 0.41 -7.67
N ARG A 389 4.00 0.43 -8.07
CA ARG A 389 3.06 1.52 -7.75
C ARG A 389 2.98 1.77 -6.23
N ARG A 390 2.83 0.72 -5.41
CA ARG A 390 2.84 0.85 -3.94
C ARG A 390 4.17 1.43 -3.44
N LYS A 391 5.31 0.93 -3.91
CA LYS A 391 6.64 1.45 -3.54
C LYS A 391 6.80 2.93 -3.87
N LEU A 392 6.29 3.38 -5.01
CA LEU A 392 6.36 4.79 -5.42
C LEU A 392 5.55 5.69 -4.46
N TYR A 393 4.32 5.29 -4.11
CA TYR A 393 3.52 6.05 -3.14
C TYR A 393 4.13 6.04 -1.73
N GLU A 394 4.61 4.90 -1.24
CA GLU A 394 5.32 4.82 0.05
C GLU A 394 6.55 5.74 0.08
N ALA A 395 7.34 5.75 -1.01
CA ALA A 395 8.54 6.58 -1.10
C ALA A 395 8.25 8.08 -1.26
N ALA A 396 7.05 8.44 -1.74
CA ALA A 396 6.63 9.82 -1.93
C ALA A 396 6.09 10.48 -0.66
N ILE A 397 5.56 9.69 0.30
CA ILE A 397 5.03 10.24 1.56
C ILE A 397 6.05 11.20 2.19
N THR A 398 5.58 12.41 2.47
CA THR A 398 6.41 13.50 2.97
C THR A 398 5.82 14.04 4.27
N ILE A 399 6.63 14.18 5.31
CA ILE A 399 6.22 14.80 6.57
C ILE A 399 6.91 16.18 6.62
N PRO A 400 6.31 17.27 6.10
CA PRO A 400 6.97 18.57 6.08
C PRO A 400 7.07 19.23 7.47
N ARG A 401 6.24 18.80 8.43
CA ARG A 401 6.21 19.32 9.81
C ARG A 401 6.02 18.17 10.80
N ASN A 402 6.83 18.16 11.86
CA ASN A 402 6.80 17.14 12.92
C ASN A 402 7.38 17.71 14.22
N GLU A 403 6.64 18.62 14.85
CA GLU A 403 7.04 19.25 16.10
C GLU A 403 7.21 18.21 17.21
N GLN A 404 8.23 18.42 18.04
CA GLN A 404 8.59 17.53 19.14
C GLN A 404 8.73 16.04 18.76
N GLN A 405 8.91 15.74 17.47
CA GLN A 405 8.92 14.38 16.95
C GLN A 405 7.64 13.59 17.29
N LEU A 406 6.47 14.24 17.19
CA LEU A 406 5.16 13.63 17.42
C LEU A 406 4.96 12.34 16.61
N LEU A 407 5.38 12.33 15.35
CA LEU A 407 5.36 11.17 14.46
C LEU A 407 6.70 10.43 14.45
N PRO A 408 6.69 9.07 14.46
CA PRO A 408 5.50 8.22 14.53
C PRO A 408 4.81 8.30 15.90
N LEU A 409 3.49 8.14 15.96
CA LEU A 409 2.74 8.20 17.21
C LEU A 409 3.20 7.09 18.17
N ARG A 410 3.70 7.52 19.33
CA ARG A 410 4.18 6.67 20.44
C ARG A 410 3.25 6.78 21.65
N ARG A 411 3.43 5.84 22.60
CA ARG A 411 2.68 5.77 23.87
C ARG A 411 1.17 5.76 23.63
N LEU A 412 0.70 4.75 22.89
CA LEU A 412 -0.70 4.67 22.48
C LEU A 412 -1.64 4.51 23.68
N GLU A 413 -1.14 3.95 24.78
CA GLU A 413 -1.84 3.85 26.06
C GLU A 413 -2.18 5.22 26.69
N GLU A 414 -1.45 6.28 26.33
CA GLU A 414 -1.68 7.64 26.81
C GLU A 414 -2.59 8.45 25.87
N ARG A 415 -2.99 7.88 24.72
CA ARG A 415 -3.68 8.61 23.65
C ARG A 415 -5.13 8.19 23.49
N LYS A 416 -6.03 9.16 23.58
CA LYS A 416 -7.42 9.03 23.15
C LYS A 416 -7.56 9.74 21.81
N ILE A 417 -7.63 8.96 20.74
CA ILE A 417 -7.48 9.45 19.37
C ILE A 417 -8.84 9.66 18.71
N ALA A 418 -9.08 10.88 18.24
CA ALA A 418 -10.16 11.19 17.30
C ALA A 418 -9.63 11.15 15.86
N TYR A 419 -10.43 10.61 14.95
CA TYR A 419 -10.19 10.72 13.52
C TYR A 419 -11.23 11.68 12.92
N VAL A 420 -10.80 12.82 12.39
CA VAL A 420 -11.68 13.81 11.78
C VAL A 420 -11.47 13.76 10.27
N GLN A 421 -12.47 13.27 9.55
CA GLN A 421 -12.44 13.22 8.10
C GLN A 421 -13.21 14.40 7.49
N ILE A 422 -12.59 15.08 6.54
CA ILE A 422 -13.20 16.18 5.79
C ILE A 422 -13.20 15.80 4.30
N GLY A 423 -14.40 15.59 3.74
CA GLY A 423 -14.59 15.02 2.39
C GLY A 423 -14.46 13.49 2.38
N GLY A 424 -14.47 12.90 1.18
CA GLY A 424 -14.25 11.47 0.94
C GLY A 424 -15.38 10.57 1.47
N SER A 425 -15.23 9.26 1.26
CA SER A 425 -16.15 8.23 1.77
C SER A 425 -15.86 7.88 3.23
N SER A 426 -16.89 7.55 4.02
CA SER A 426 -16.70 7.14 5.43
C SER A 426 -15.86 5.86 5.58
N ASP A 427 -15.83 5.02 4.55
CA ASP A 427 -15.05 3.79 4.49
C ASP A 427 -13.75 3.99 3.68
N SER A 428 -13.03 5.08 3.95
CA SER A 428 -11.78 5.39 3.25
C SER A 428 -10.68 4.38 3.61
N PRO A 429 -9.85 3.93 2.63
CA PRO A 429 -8.66 3.12 2.89
C PRO A 429 -7.77 3.70 4.01
N PHE A 430 -7.72 5.03 4.14
CA PHE A 430 -6.99 5.70 5.21
C PHE A 430 -7.55 5.33 6.60
N TYR A 431 -8.85 5.53 6.84
CA TYR A 431 -9.47 5.18 8.12
C TYR A 431 -9.40 3.68 8.41
N THR A 432 -9.71 2.85 7.40
CA THR A 432 -9.61 1.39 7.49
C THR A 432 -8.22 0.98 7.96
N ARG A 433 -7.18 1.66 7.49
CA ARG A 433 -5.80 1.36 7.87
C ARG A 433 -5.43 1.93 9.24
N LEU A 434 -5.83 3.16 9.58
CA LEU A 434 -5.58 3.77 10.90
C LEU A 434 -6.09 2.88 12.05
N ARG A 435 -7.31 2.33 11.92
CA ARG A 435 -7.94 1.50 12.96
C ARG A 435 -7.24 0.16 13.19
N THR A 436 -6.32 -0.26 12.32
CA THR A 436 -5.48 -1.44 12.56
C THR A 436 -4.38 -1.18 13.58
N TYR A 437 -3.97 0.08 13.79
CA TYR A 437 -2.86 0.42 14.69
C TYR A 437 -3.33 0.80 16.10
N ALA A 438 -4.45 1.50 16.23
CA ALA A 438 -4.98 1.99 17.50
C ALA A 438 -6.51 2.04 17.50
N GLY A 439 -7.12 2.24 18.67
CA GLY A 439 -8.54 2.59 18.76
C GLY A 439 -8.75 4.07 18.41
N LEU A 440 -9.61 4.35 17.44
CA LEU A 440 -9.97 5.72 17.03
C LEU A 440 -11.49 5.89 17.01
N THR A 441 -11.94 7.10 17.31
CA THR A 441 -13.36 7.47 17.11
C THR A 441 -13.49 8.39 15.90
N PRO A 442 -14.24 8.00 14.85
CA PRO A 442 -14.37 8.79 13.64
C PRO A 442 -15.42 9.91 13.77
N PHE A 443 -15.13 11.02 13.10
CA PHE A 443 -15.99 12.18 12.91
C PHE A 443 -15.96 12.54 11.42
N TYR A 444 -17.12 12.53 10.76
CA TYR A 444 -17.21 12.75 9.33
C TYR A 444 -17.84 14.12 9.03
N LEU A 445 -17.17 14.89 8.18
CA LEU A 445 -17.64 16.17 7.67
C LEU A 445 -17.51 16.16 6.15
N ARG A 446 -18.52 16.66 5.43
CA ARG A 446 -18.42 16.92 3.99
C ARG A 446 -17.61 18.20 3.73
N GLN A 447 -17.02 18.35 2.55
CA GLN A 447 -16.44 19.63 2.15
C GLN A 447 -17.49 20.77 2.23
N GLY A 448 -17.09 21.93 2.75
CA GLY A 448 -18.00 23.08 2.93
C GLY A 448 -19.11 22.83 3.96
N PHE A 449 -18.83 22.07 5.02
CA PHE A 449 -19.71 21.94 6.19
C PHE A 449 -20.01 23.30 6.83
N SER A 450 -21.17 23.40 7.49
CA SER A 450 -21.66 24.60 8.18
C SER A 450 -20.98 24.82 9.52
N ARG A 451 -21.11 26.04 10.06
CA ARG A 451 -20.61 26.37 11.40
C ARG A 451 -21.24 25.48 12.49
N ALA A 452 -22.53 25.16 12.36
CA ALA A 452 -23.22 24.29 13.32
C ALA A 452 -22.66 22.85 13.30
N GLU A 453 -22.38 22.30 12.11
CA GLU A 453 -21.72 20.99 11.98
C GLU A 453 -20.32 21.00 12.63
N MET A 454 -19.56 22.10 12.45
CA MET A 454 -18.25 22.30 13.07
C MET A 454 -18.34 22.32 14.60
N ASP A 455 -19.24 23.14 15.15
CA ASP A 455 -19.39 23.31 16.60
C ASP A 455 -19.81 21.98 17.26
N GLN A 456 -20.64 21.16 16.59
CA GLN A 456 -20.99 19.81 17.06
C GLN A 456 -19.79 18.86 17.12
N VAL A 457 -18.90 18.89 16.12
CA VAL A 457 -17.68 18.09 16.14
C VAL A 457 -16.75 18.57 17.26
N LEU A 458 -16.51 19.88 17.38
CA LEU A 458 -15.67 20.45 18.44
C LEU A 458 -16.18 20.09 19.84
N ALA A 459 -17.49 20.14 20.07
CA ALA A 459 -18.08 19.73 21.35
C ALA A 459 -17.85 18.25 21.66
N ARG A 460 -17.98 17.37 20.66
CA ARG A 460 -17.77 15.93 20.84
C ARG A 460 -16.29 15.52 20.90
N LEU A 461 -15.38 16.40 20.47
CA LEU A 461 -13.94 16.24 20.61
C LEU A 461 -13.43 16.54 22.03
N GLN A 462 -14.29 16.94 22.96
CA GLN A 462 -13.93 17.09 24.37
C GLN A 462 -13.43 15.76 24.96
N GLY A 463 -12.32 15.82 25.68
CA GLY A 463 -11.69 14.65 26.31
C GLY A 463 -10.85 13.76 25.39
N TYR A 464 -10.74 14.07 24.09
CA TYR A 464 -9.68 13.54 23.23
C TYR A 464 -8.43 14.40 23.36
N ASN A 465 -7.25 13.76 23.31
CA ASN A 465 -5.96 14.43 23.42
C ASN A 465 -5.09 14.26 22.18
N THR A 466 -5.60 13.59 21.14
CA THR A 466 -4.96 13.51 19.83
C THR A 466 -6.04 13.51 18.75
N ALA A 467 -5.89 14.33 17.72
CA ALA A 467 -6.75 14.34 16.54
C ALA A 467 -5.92 14.10 15.27
N ILE A 468 -6.32 13.10 14.50
CA ILE A 468 -5.81 12.86 13.14
C ILE A 468 -6.86 13.39 12.17
N VAL A 469 -6.50 14.39 11.37
CA VAL A 469 -7.37 15.03 10.38
C VAL A 469 -7.00 14.53 8.99
N GLY A 470 -7.95 13.96 8.26
CA GLY A 470 -7.77 13.57 6.85
C GLY A 470 -8.56 14.48 5.92
N LEU A 471 -7.88 15.12 4.96
CA LEU A 471 -8.48 16.04 3.99
C LEU A 471 -8.52 15.42 2.59
N PHE A 472 -9.74 15.23 2.09
CA PHE A 472 -10.09 14.55 0.83
C PHE A 472 -10.85 15.49 -0.13
N ASP A 473 -11.19 15.00 -1.33
CA ASP A 473 -11.89 15.73 -2.40
C ASP A 473 -11.16 17.01 -2.84
N MET A 474 -9.83 16.98 -2.77
CA MET A 474 -8.99 18.13 -3.06
C MET A 474 -8.92 18.41 -4.57
N SER A 475 -8.62 19.66 -4.93
CA SER A 475 -8.41 20.05 -6.32
C SER A 475 -6.92 20.23 -6.59
N PRO A 476 -6.39 19.85 -7.77
CA PRO A 476 -5.04 20.22 -8.13
C PRO A 476 -4.90 21.71 -8.48
N TYR A 477 -5.99 22.44 -8.73
CA TYR A 477 -5.94 23.78 -9.35
C TYR A 477 -6.00 24.93 -8.33
N ALA A 478 -5.13 25.93 -8.53
CA ALA A 478 -5.08 27.14 -7.72
C ALA A 478 -6.37 27.97 -7.78
N SER A 479 -7.06 27.99 -8.93
CA SER A 479 -8.34 28.68 -9.14
C SER A 479 -9.47 28.16 -8.24
N ARG A 480 -9.33 26.94 -7.72
CA ARG A 480 -10.26 26.32 -6.76
C ARG A 480 -9.67 26.26 -5.35
N ASN A 481 -8.66 27.07 -5.05
CA ASN A 481 -7.91 27.05 -3.80
C ASN A 481 -7.41 25.63 -3.42
N PHE A 482 -7.02 24.84 -4.41
CA PHE A 482 -6.63 23.44 -4.24
C PHE A 482 -7.68 22.56 -3.52
N GLY A 483 -8.96 22.97 -3.55
CA GLY A 483 -10.06 22.29 -2.87
C GLY A 483 -10.27 22.69 -1.41
N VAL A 484 -9.39 23.52 -0.82
CA VAL A 484 -9.52 23.94 0.58
C VAL A 484 -10.62 24.99 0.73
N LYS A 485 -11.62 24.71 1.57
CA LYS A 485 -12.73 25.62 1.90
C LYS A 485 -12.43 26.39 3.19
N ALA A 486 -13.02 27.58 3.34
CA ALA A 486 -12.84 28.41 4.53
C ALA A 486 -13.28 27.71 5.84
N SER A 487 -14.31 26.86 5.79
CA SER A 487 -14.72 26.07 6.97
C SER A 487 -13.69 25.02 7.36
N THR A 488 -12.98 24.43 6.40
CA THR A 488 -11.88 23.49 6.63
C THR A 488 -10.70 24.18 7.33
N GLU A 489 -10.29 25.33 6.80
CA GLU A 489 -9.23 26.17 7.39
C GLU A 489 -9.58 26.54 8.84
N MET A 490 -10.78 27.07 9.07
CA MET A 490 -11.27 27.44 10.40
C MET A 490 -11.28 26.27 11.38
N LEU A 491 -11.74 25.08 10.98
CA LEU A 491 -11.71 23.91 11.86
C LEU A 491 -10.28 23.51 12.21
N CYS A 492 -9.36 23.47 11.24
CA CYS A 492 -7.97 23.10 11.49
C CYS A 492 -7.30 24.10 12.45
N GLU A 493 -7.55 25.39 12.29
CA GLU A 493 -7.07 26.44 13.20
C GLU A 493 -7.65 26.32 14.62
N GLU A 494 -8.93 25.99 14.77
CA GLU A 494 -9.55 25.75 16.08
C GLU A 494 -8.96 24.51 16.77
N LEU A 495 -8.70 23.44 16.01
CA LEU A 495 -8.07 22.24 16.55
C LEU A 495 -6.61 22.50 16.96
N ALA A 496 -5.84 23.20 16.12
CA ALA A 496 -4.43 23.46 16.36
C ALA A 496 -4.17 24.43 17.54
N ARG A 497 -5.12 25.33 17.85
CA ARG A 497 -5.01 26.25 19.00
C ARG A 497 -5.23 25.58 20.36
N ARG A 498 -5.75 24.36 20.39
CA ARG A 498 -6.00 23.64 21.65
C ARG A 498 -4.70 23.10 22.23
N THR A 499 -4.36 23.54 23.44
CA THR A 499 -3.17 23.07 24.17
C THR A 499 -3.31 21.66 24.76
N ASP A 500 -4.54 21.15 24.82
CA ASP A 500 -4.87 19.81 25.33
C ASP A 500 -5.00 18.75 24.23
N LEU A 501 -4.80 19.13 22.96
CA LEU A 501 -5.03 18.28 21.79
C LEU A 501 -3.83 18.28 20.85
N HIS A 502 -3.19 17.12 20.70
CA HIS A 502 -2.18 16.95 19.67
C HIS A 502 -2.82 16.82 18.28
N THR A 503 -2.25 17.48 17.26
CA THR A 503 -2.87 17.52 15.92
C THR A 503 -1.96 16.97 14.82
N VAL A 504 -2.52 16.06 14.01
CA VAL A 504 -1.88 15.49 12.82
C VAL A 504 -2.78 15.74 11.61
N LEU A 505 -2.37 16.59 10.67
CA LEU A 505 -3.11 16.84 9.42
C LEU A 505 -2.53 16.01 8.28
N THR A 506 -3.38 15.31 7.53
CA THR A 506 -3.01 14.51 6.35
C THR A 506 -3.73 15.03 5.11
N LEU A 507 -2.98 15.38 4.06
CA LEU A 507 -3.52 15.94 2.82
C LEU A 507 -3.41 14.95 1.66
N PHE A 508 -4.54 14.62 1.03
CA PHE A 508 -4.66 13.78 -0.16
C PHE A 508 -4.83 14.63 -1.43
N GLY A 509 -3.89 15.56 -1.66
CA GLY A 509 -3.96 16.49 -2.78
C GLY A 509 -2.69 17.31 -2.98
N SER A 510 -2.82 18.40 -3.73
CA SER A 510 -1.69 19.26 -4.11
C SER A 510 -0.91 19.78 -2.89
N PRO A 511 0.44 19.70 -2.88
CA PRO A 511 1.27 20.26 -1.81
C PRO A 511 1.14 21.79 -1.68
N TYR A 512 0.67 22.49 -2.72
CA TYR A 512 0.41 23.93 -2.63
C TYR A 512 -0.71 24.31 -1.66
N ALA A 513 -1.57 23.35 -1.27
CA ALA A 513 -2.58 23.55 -0.23
C ALA A 513 -1.97 23.88 1.15
N LEU A 514 -0.71 23.51 1.39
CA LEU A 514 0.02 23.84 2.63
C LEU A 514 0.15 25.35 2.87
N ARG A 515 -0.09 26.19 1.86
CA ARG A 515 -0.14 27.66 2.05
C ARG A 515 -1.20 28.12 3.06
N THR A 516 -2.21 27.29 3.30
CA THR A 516 -3.34 27.56 4.20
C THR A 516 -3.14 26.96 5.61
N PHE A 517 -2.18 26.05 5.79
CA PHE A 517 -1.97 25.31 7.03
C PHE A 517 -0.63 25.68 7.68
N GLY A 518 -0.33 25.10 8.85
CA GLY A 518 0.99 25.25 9.49
C GLY A 518 0.96 25.45 11.00
N GLN A 519 -0.21 25.47 11.62
CA GLN A 519 -0.34 25.51 13.09
C GLN A 519 -0.37 24.12 13.71
N GLU A 520 -0.61 23.08 12.92
CA GLU A 520 -0.67 21.69 13.37
C GLU A 520 0.70 21.19 13.80
N GLU A 521 0.77 20.36 14.85
CA GLU A 521 2.06 19.84 15.33
C GLU A 521 2.73 18.92 14.31
N ALA A 522 1.94 18.13 13.57
CA ALA A 522 2.44 17.31 12.48
C ALA A 522 1.57 17.41 11.24
N ILE A 523 2.22 17.37 10.07
CA ILE A 523 1.56 17.37 8.77
C ILE A 523 2.14 16.22 7.93
N VAL A 524 1.28 15.48 7.24
CA VAL A 524 1.61 14.40 6.31
C VAL A 524 1.06 14.74 4.92
N MET A 525 1.94 14.87 3.94
CA MET A 525 1.58 14.98 2.52
C MET A 525 1.53 13.61 1.88
N ALA A 526 0.32 13.19 1.46
CA ALA A 526 0.07 11.96 0.73
C ALA A 526 -0.11 12.17 -0.80
N TYR A 527 -0.21 13.44 -1.23
CA TYR A 527 -0.26 13.92 -2.62
C TYR A 527 -1.51 13.54 -3.44
N GLU A 528 -1.91 12.27 -3.43
CA GLU A 528 -3.01 11.76 -4.27
C GLU A 528 -3.99 10.91 -3.45
N GLU A 529 -5.25 10.95 -3.85
CA GLU A 529 -6.34 10.23 -3.19
C GLU A 529 -6.54 8.83 -3.80
N VAL A 530 -5.50 7.99 -3.70
CA VAL A 530 -5.57 6.58 -4.11
C VAL A 530 -5.35 5.65 -2.91
N PRO A 531 -5.84 4.39 -2.95
CA PRO A 531 -5.71 3.48 -1.81
C PRO A 531 -4.29 3.31 -1.29
N GLU A 532 -3.29 3.20 -2.16
CA GLU A 532 -1.89 3.01 -1.76
C GLU A 532 -1.32 4.22 -1.02
N ALA A 533 -1.64 5.45 -1.45
CA ALA A 533 -1.21 6.68 -0.78
C ALA A 533 -1.89 6.83 0.60
N GLN A 534 -3.17 6.49 0.68
CA GLN A 534 -3.94 6.46 1.92
C GLN A 534 -3.38 5.45 2.93
N GLU A 535 -3.12 4.22 2.50
CA GLU A 535 -2.52 3.19 3.35
C GLU A 535 -1.11 3.56 3.80
N ALA A 536 -0.30 4.11 2.90
CA ALA A 536 1.06 4.56 3.20
C ALA A 536 1.05 5.73 4.21
N ALA A 537 0.14 6.69 4.09
CA ALA A 537 0.01 7.78 5.04
C ALA A 537 -0.38 7.27 6.45
N ALA A 538 -1.34 6.36 6.54
CA ALA A 538 -1.72 5.74 7.81
C ALA A 538 -0.54 4.97 8.44
N ALA A 539 0.20 4.21 7.64
CA ALA A 539 1.39 3.51 8.09
C ALA A 539 2.49 4.50 8.53
N ALA A 540 2.71 5.61 7.83
CA ALA A 540 3.70 6.62 8.20
C ALA A 540 3.39 7.25 9.57
N ILE A 541 2.12 7.58 9.84
CA ILE A 541 1.68 8.14 11.13
C ILE A 541 2.04 7.22 12.31
N PHE A 542 1.91 5.91 12.13
CA PHE A 542 2.21 4.92 13.16
C PHE A 542 3.60 4.27 13.01
N GLY A 543 4.43 4.71 12.07
CA GLY A 543 5.77 4.18 11.84
C GLY A 543 5.80 2.73 11.31
N GLY A 544 4.80 2.33 10.51
CA GLY A 544 4.75 1.05 9.80
C GLY A 544 5.58 1.02 8.51
N ILE A 545 5.98 2.19 7.97
CA ILE A 545 6.85 2.33 6.81
C ILE A 545 7.97 3.34 7.08
N PRO A 546 9.12 3.24 6.38
CA PRO A 546 10.08 4.33 6.38
C PRO A 546 9.52 5.53 5.61
N VAL A 547 9.89 6.74 6.01
CA VAL A 547 9.50 7.99 5.36
C VAL A 547 10.74 8.76 4.99
N SER A 548 10.85 9.14 3.72
CA SER A 548 11.99 9.91 3.22
C SER A 548 11.63 10.96 2.18
N GLY A 549 10.34 11.11 1.83
CA GLY A 549 9.89 12.10 0.85
C GLY A 549 10.27 13.53 1.25
N ARG A 550 10.39 14.40 0.24
CA ARG A 550 10.63 15.83 0.39
C ARG A 550 9.65 16.62 -0.46
N LEU A 551 9.27 17.81 -0.01
CA LEU A 551 8.38 18.66 -0.80
C LEU A 551 9.04 18.97 -2.16
N PRO A 552 8.37 18.73 -3.29
CA PRO A 552 8.90 19.03 -4.63
C PRO A 552 8.75 20.51 -5.00
N VAL A 553 8.01 21.28 -4.18
CA VAL A 553 7.62 22.67 -4.43
C VAL A 553 7.54 23.44 -3.13
N THR A 554 7.66 24.76 -3.21
CA THR A 554 7.41 25.70 -2.13
C THR A 554 5.94 26.09 -2.14
N ALA A 555 5.25 25.84 -1.03
CA ALA A 555 3.86 26.24 -0.83
C ALA A 555 3.74 27.57 -0.07
N SER A 556 4.67 27.84 0.85
CA SER A 556 4.76 29.08 1.63
C SER A 556 6.16 29.26 2.23
N ASP A 557 6.42 30.36 2.94
CA ASP A 557 7.68 30.55 3.66
C ASP A 557 7.94 29.48 4.74
N GLN A 558 6.87 28.85 5.25
CA GLN A 558 6.97 27.76 6.22
C GLN A 558 7.22 26.40 5.56
N PHE A 559 6.82 26.24 4.28
CA PHE A 559 6.84 24.97 3.56
C PHE A 559 7.55 25.14 2.22
N LYS A 560 8.87 24.99 2.25
CA LYS A 560 9.75 25.17 1.09
C LYS A 560 10.07 23.84 0.41
N GLU A 561 10.42 23.90 -0.86
CA GLU A 561 11.00 22.78 -1.60
C GLU A 561 12.16 22.16 -0.81
N GLY A 562 12.26 20.83 -0.87
CA GLY A 562 13.28 20.08 -0.16
C GLY A 562 13.01 19.83 1.34
N MET A 563 11.92 20.37 1.91
CA MET A 563 11.54 20.08 3.31
C MET A 563 10.92 18.70 3.50
N GLY A 564 11.24 18.03 4.61
CA GLY A 564 10.63 16.77 5.02
C GLY A 564 11.42 16.05 6.11
N TYR A 565 10.72 15.59 7.14
CA TYR A 565 11.27 14.74 8.20
C TYR A 565 11.40 13.31 7.72
N SER A 566 12.33 12.55 8.33
CA SER A 566 12.59 11.16 7.95
C SER A 566 12.31 10.20 9.09
N ILE A 567 11.61 9.11 8.77
CA ILE A 567 11.44 7.94 9.65
C ILE A 567 12.26 6.83 9.02
N ARG A 568 13.35 6.40 9.67
CA ARG A 568 14.31 5.47 9.05
C ARG A 568 13.95 4.00 9.24
N VAL A 569 13.48 3.64 10.43
CA VAL A 569 13.25 2.25 10.82
C VAL A 569 11.76 2.08 11.12
N PRO A 570 11.06 1.15 10.44
CA PRO A 570 9.69 0.80 10.79
C PRO A 570 9.62 0.16 12.17
N VAL A 571 8.73 0.67 13.01
CA VAL A 571 8.58 0.28 14.41
C VAL A 571 7.32 -0.57 14.62
N ARG A 572 6.42 -0.58 13.64
CA ARG A 572 5.21 -1.43 13.56
C ARG A 572 5.17 -2.16 12.21
N PHE A 573 4.14 -2.98 11.99
CA PHE A 573 3.96 -3.63 10.69
C PHE A 573 3.65 -2.61 9.60
N GLY A 574 4.04 -2.93 8.37
CA GLY A 574 3.59 -2.26 7.15
C GLY A 574 2.63 -3.13 6.34
N TYR A 575 2.45 -2.79 5.07
CA TYR A 575 1.60 -3.54 4.14
C TYR A 575 2.35 -3.76 2.83
N ALA A 576 2.06 -4.88 2.16
CA ALA A 576 2.61 -5.16 0.85
C ALA A 576 1.69 -6.07 0.05
N ASP A 577 1.78 -5.96 -1.27
CA ASP A 577 1.33 -7.02 -2.15
C ASP A 577 2.21 -8.27 -1.95
N PRO A 578 1.68 -9.50 -2.11
CA PRO A 578 2.44 -10.73 -1.85
C PRO A 578 3.80 -10.79 -2.58
N GLU A 579 3.84 -10.38 -3.84
CA GLU A 579 5.07 -10.39 -4.63
C GLU A 579 6.12 -9.41 -4.11
N GLY A 580 5.69 -8.36 -3.39
CA GLY A 580 6.57 -7.38 -2.75
C GLY A 580 7.37 -7.92 -1.56
N VAL A 581 6.97 -9.09 -1.02
CA VAL A 581 7.68 -9.84 0.03
C VAL A 581 8.01 -11.26 -0.44
N GLY A 582 8.13 -11.45 -1.75
CA GLY A 582 8.53 -12.72 -2.37
C GLY A 582 7.55 -13.87 -2.18
N MET A 583 6.25 -13.61 -2.33
CA MET A 583 5.18 -14.62 -2.30
C MET A 583 4.37 -14.60 -3.60
N ASP A 584 3.97 -15.77 -4.11
CA ASP A 584 3.09 -15.87 -5.29
C ASP A 584 1.62 -15.65 -4.90
N SER A 585 1.03 -14.52 -5.34
CA SER A 585 -0.35 -14.19 -5.00
C SER A 585 -1.38 -15.19 -5.55
N ARG A 586 -1.08 -15.93 -6.63
CA ARG A 586 -1.99 -16.94 -7.19
C ARG A 586 -2.12 -18.14 -6.26
N LEU A 587 -1.02 -18.57 -5.65
CA LEU A 587 -1.03 -19.64 -4.66
C LEU A 587 -1.67 -19.16 -3.35
N LEU A 588 -1.35 -17.95 -2.91
CA LEU A 588 -1.93 -17.39 -1.68
C LEU A 588 -3.46 -17.25 -1.79
N ARG A 589 -3.98 -16.88 -2.96
CA ARG A 589 -5.43 -16.84 -3.25
C ARG A 589 -6.16 -18.19 -3.09
N ARG A 590 -5.46 -19.33 -3.06
CA ARG A 590 -6.09 -20.63 -2.79
C ARG A 590 -6.69 -20.71 -1.38
N ILE A 591 -6.22 -19.87 -0.45
CA ILE A 591 -6.82 -19.71 0.88
C ILE A 591 -8.29 -19.30 0.75
N ASP A 592 -8.63 -18.41 -0.19
CA ASP A 592 -10.02 -17.96 -0.43
C ASP A 592 -10.92 -19.16 -0.76
N SER A 593 -10.47 -20.03 -1.68
CA SER A 593 -11.23 -21.20 -2.09
C SER A 593 -11.37 -22.23 -0.96
N LEU A 594 -10.33 -22.42 -0.15
CA LEU A 594 -10.38 -23.29 1.02
C LEU A 594 -11.38 -22.76 2.06
N ALA A 595 -11.31 -21.47 2.40
CA ALA A 595 -12.19 -20.84 3.37
C ALA A 595 -13.66 -20.97 2.95
N GLN A 596 -13.98 -20.60 1.70
CA GLN A 596 -15.34 -20.72 1.17
C GLN A 596 -15.83 -22.17 1.12
N THR A 597 -14.96 -23.12 0.77
CA THR A 597 -15.33 -24.54 0.72
C THR A 597 -15.69 -25.06 2.10
N TYR A 598 -14.89 -24.76 3.12
CA TYR A 598 -15.13 -25.25 4.46
C TYR A 598 -16.28 -24.53 5.17
N ILE A 599 -16.58 -23.28 4.81
CA ILE A 599 -17.82 -22.62 5.22
C ILE A 599 -19.04 -23.33 4.62
N ARG A 600 -19.04 -23.59 3.30
CA ARG A 600 -20.15 -24.31 2.62
C ARG A 600 -20.37 -25.72 3.18
N ARG A 601 -19.29 -26.41 3.57
CA ARG A 601 -19.36 -27.76 4.17
C ARG A 601 -19.80 -27.76 5.64
N GLY A 602 -20.03 -26.59 6.25
CA GLY A 602 -20.45 -26.50 7.65
C GLY A 602 -19.31 -26.71 8.65
N ALA A 603 -18.05 -26.49 8.28
CA ALA A 603 -16.94 -26.58 9.24
C ALA A 603 -16.92 -25.39 10.20
N MET A 604 -17.43 -24.23 9.75
CA MET A 604 -17.59 -23.01 10.53
C MET A 604 -18.58 -22.07 9.83
N PRO A 605 -19.28 -21.17 10.56
CA PRO A 605 -20.08 -20.10 9.96
C PRO A 605 -19.24 -19.06 9.20
N GLY A 606 -18.13 -18.65 9.82
CA GLY A 606 -17.23 -17.66 9.27
C GLY A 606 -15.84 -17.71 9.92
N CYS A 607 -14.89 -17.02 9.30
CA CYS A 607 -13.51 -16.96 9.76
C CYS A 607 -12.80 -15.67 9.30
N GLU A 608 -11.73 -15.33 9.99
CA GLU A 608 -10.75 -14.31 9.61
C GLU A 608 -9.37 -14.93 9.47
N ILE A 609 -8.60 -14.46 8.49
CA ILE A 609 -7.28 -14.98 8.20
C ILE A 609 -6.33 -13.82 7.94
N LEU A 610 -5.19 -13.81 8.63
CA LEU A 610 -4.13 -12.84 8.41
C LEU A 610 -2.78 -13.55 8.18
N VAL A 611 -2.08 -13.10 7.15
CA VAL A 611 -0.70 -13.50 6.83
C VAL A 611 0.17 -12.25 6.79
N MET A 612 1.26 -12.28 7.54
CA MET A 612 2.28 -11.24 7.56
C MET A 612 3.64 -11.86 7.31
N ARG A 613 4.43 -11.23 6.43
CA ARG A 613 5.80 -11.64 6.12
C ARG A 613 6.71 -10.43 6.07
N GLU A 614 7.94 -10.56 6.58
CA GLU A 614 8.92 -9.46 6.64
C GLU A 614 8.35 -8.21 7.37
N GLY A 615 7.52 -8.44 8.38
CA GLY A 615 6.81 -7.39 9.11
C GLY A 615 5.79 -6.61 8.29
N LYS A 616 5.33 -7.13 7.13
CA LYS A 616 4.27 -6.54 6.32
C LYS A 616 3.08 -7.47 6.18
N ILE A 617 1.87 -6.96 6.43
CA ILE A 617 0.64 -7.71 6.19
C ILE A 617 0.44 -7.81 4.67
N VAL A 618 0.24 -9.04 4.19
CA VAL A 618 0.09 -9.35 2.76
C VAL A 618 -1.21 -10.08 2.41
N TYR A 619 -1.97 -10.46 3.45
CA TYR A 619 -3.29 -11.05 3.31
C TYR A 619 -4.06 -10.84 4.62
N ASP A 620 -5.26 -10.27 4.55
CA ASP A 620 -6.13 -9.96 5.69
C ASP A 620 -7.61 -10.01 5.26
N LYS A 621 -8.26 -11.18 5.35
CA LYS A 621 -9.63 -11.37 4.85
C LYS A 621 -10.57 -12.02 5.86
N GLY A 622 -11.80 -11.53 5.89
CA GLY A 622 -12.96 -12.17 6.52
C GLY A 622 -13.79 -12.97 5.50
N PHE A 623 -14.28 -14.13 5.92
CA PHE A 623 -15.11 -15.02 5.10
C PHE A 623 -16.35 -15.47 5.86
N GLY A 624 -17.45 -15.67 5.13
CA GLY A 624 -18.69 -16.19 5.69
C GLY A 624 -19.45 -15.14 6.50
N ARG A 625 -20.13 -15.61 7.54
CA ARG A 625 -20.98 -14.79 8.41
C ARG A 625 -20.80 -15.20 9.87
N THR A 626 -21.31 -14.40 10.79
CA THR A 626 -21.27 -14.73 12.22
C THR A 626 -22.07 -16.00 12.54
N GLU A 627 -23.10 -16.31 11.75
CA GLU A 627 -23.93 -17.51 11.87
C GLU A 627 -24.18 -18.17 10.50
N TYR A 628 -24.74 -19.39 10.49
CA TYR A 628 -25.14 -20.06 9.24
C TYR A 628 -26.36 -19.42 8.57
N VAL A 629 -27.13 -18.60 9.30
CA VAL A 629 -28.32 -17.92 8.75
C VAL A 629 -27.90 -16.76 7.87
N GLY A 630 -28.45 -16.68 6.66
CA GLY A 630 -28.07 -15.68 5.66
C GLY A 630 -28.32 -14.21 6.04
N SER A 631 -29.16 -13.94 7.04
CA SER A 631 -29.43 -12.60 7.57
C SER A 631 -28.38 -12.12 8.58
N SER A 632 -27.52 -13.02 9.10
CA SER A 632 -26.48 -12.65 10.08
C SER A 632 -25.37 -11.80 9.44
N PRO A 633 -24.70 -10.91 10.19
CA PRO A 633 -23.61 -10.07 9.67
C PRO A 633 -22.52 -10.86 8.93
N ARG A 634 -21.97 -10.26 7.86
CA ARG A 634 -20.75 -10.78 7.22
C ARG A 634 -19.56 -10.54 8.14
N ILE A 635 -18.59 -11.46 8.12
CA ILE A 635 -17.35 -11.27 8.88
C ILE A 635 -16.59 -10.07 8.31
N ASP A 636 -16.33 -9.10 9.18
CA ASP A 636 -15.50 -7.93 8.96
C ASP A 636 -14.24 -8.05 9.83
N PRO A 637 -13.04 -8.24 9.22
CA PRO A 637 -11.78 -8.44 9.93
C PRO A 637 -11.34 -7.27 10.81
N TYR A 638 -11.92 -6.08 10.61
CA TYR A 638 -11.54 -4.89 11.36
C TYR A 638 -12.36 -4.69 12.64
N ASP A 639 -13.59 -5.20 12.68
CA ASP A 639 -14.53 -4.94 13.77
C ASP A 639 -14.87 -6.18 14.60
N HIS A 640 -14.93 -7.37 14.00
CA HIS A 640 -15.31 -8.56 14.75
C HIS A 640 -14.19 -9.01 15.69
N ILE A 641 -14.60 -9.53 16.85
CA ILE A 641 -13.69 -10.05 17.88
C ILE A 641 -14.08 -11.49 18.21
N TYR A 642 -13.12 -12.41 18.15
CA TYR A 642 -13.37 -13.83 18.36
C TYR A 642 -12.98 -14.25 19.77
N ASP A 643 -13.76 -15.16 20.35
CA ASP A 643 -13.32 -15.92 21.52
C ASP A 643 -12.10 -16.77 21.12
N LEU A 644 -10.96 -16.47 21.72
CA LEU A 644 -9.70 -17.11 21.36
C LEU A 644 -9.52 -18.49 22.00
N ALA A 645 -10.38 -18.88 22.93
CA ALA A 645 -10.29 -20.10 23.71
C ALA A 645 -8.85 -20.31 24.23
N SER A 646 -8.23 -21.44 23.87
CA SER A 646 -6.90 -21.81 24.35
C SER A 646 -5.75 -20.93 23.86
N LEU A 647 -5.93 -20.01 22.90
CA LEU A 647 -4.88 -19.02 22.63
C LEU A 647 -4.69 -18.06 23.81
N THR A 648 -5.66 -17.91 24.72
CA THR A 648 -5.52 -17.17 25.98
C THR A 648 -4.26 -17.58 26.75
N LYS A 649 -3.94 -18.89 26.76
CA LYS A 649 -2.76 -19.45 27.41
C LYS A 649 -1.47 -18.77 26.99
N VAL A 650 -1.31 -18.60 25.68
CA VAL A 650 -0.08 -18.06 25.08
C VAL A 650 -0.13 -16.55 24.92
N ALA A 651 -1.31 -15.97 24.66
CA ALA A 651 -1.49 -14.53 24.44
C ALA A 651 -1.62 -13.70 25.74
N ALA A 652 -1.91 -14.33 26.88
CA ALA A 652 -2.00 -13.66 28.19
C ALA A 652 -1.06 -14.34 29.21
N THR A 653 -1.41 -15.54 29.67
CA THR A 653 -0.78 -16.19 30.83
C THR A 653 0.71 -16.49 30.63
N THR A 654 1.09 -17.05 29.49
CA THR A 654 2.49 -17.39 29.18
C THR A 654 3.31 -16.13 28.99
N LEU A 655 2.80 -15.10 28.30
CA LEU A 655 3.51 -13.83 28.14
C LEU A 655 3.71 -13.09 29.46
N ALA A 656 2.69 -13.05 30.32
CA ALA A 656 2.83 -12.51 31.67
C ALA A 656 3.89 -13.29 32.46
N THR A 657 3.86 -14.62 32.38
CA THR A 657 4.88 -15.47 33.02
C THR A 657 6.29 -15.17 32.49
N MET A 658 6.47 -15.04 31.18
CA MET A 658 7.74 -14.67 30.56
C MET A 658 8.27 -13.35 31.09
N ALA A 659 7.42 -12.32 31.14
CA ALA A 659 7.80 -11.00 31.65
C ALA A 659 8.17 -11.04 33.14
N LEU A 660 7.44 -11.79 33.97
CA LEU A 660 7.73 -11.88 35.40
C LEU A 660 8.98 -12.73 35.69
N VAL A 661 9.22 -13.82 34.94
CA VAL A 661 10.46 -14.60 35.03
C VAL A 661 11.66 -13.76 34.64
N GLU A 662 11.58 -13.02 33.54
CA GLU A 662 12.66 -12.13 33.09
C GLU A 662 12.99 -11.03 34.13
N ARG A 663 11.98 -10.57 34.88
CA ARG A 663 12.12 -9.58 35.95
C ARG A 663 12.55 -10.18 37.30
N GLY A 664 12.78 -11.50 37.37
CA GLY A 664 13.11 -12.19 38.62
C GLY A 664 11.95 -12.24 39.62
N GLN A 665 10.72 -12.02 39.17
CA GLN A 665 9.51 -12.03 40.01
C GLN A 665 8.87 -13.41 40.11
N LEU A 666 9.16 -14.31 39.17
CA LEU A 666 8.79 -15.73 39.21
C LEU A 666 10.01 -16.60 38.94
N ASP A 667 10.07 -17.74 39.62
CA ASP A 667 11.04 -18.81 39.38
C ASP A 667 10.29 -20.01 38.81
N LEU A 668 10.81 -20.57 37.72
CA LEU A 668 10.19 -21.69 37.01
C LEU A 668 10.29 -23.00 37.79
N ASP A 669 11.28 -23.14 38.66
CA ASP A 669 11.71 -24.40 39.25
C ASP A 669 11.36 -24.53 40.74
N VAL A 670 10.82 -23.48 41.36
CA VAL A 670 10.30 -23.56 42.72
C VAL A 670 8.91 -24.20 42.76
N PRO A 671 8.58 -24.95 43.85
CA PRO A 671 7.25 -25.51 44.02
C PRO A 671 6.15 -24.43 44.04
N ILE A 672 5.03 -24.68 43.38
CA ILE A 672 3.94 -23.70 43.24
C ILE A 672 3.27 -23.33 44.57
N HIS A 673 3.40 -24.19 45.59
CA HIS A 673 2.90 -23.87 46.94
C HIS A 673 3.60 -22.66 47.57
N THR A 674 4.77 -22.26 47.04
CA THR A 674 5.47 -21.04 47.47
C THR A 674 4.70 -19.77 47.08
N TYR A 675 3.91 -19.83 46.00
CA TYR A 675 3.05 -18.74 45.54
C TYR A 675 1.60 -18.92 45.97
N LEU A 676 1.14 -20.17 46.13
CA LEU A 676 -0.21 -20.54 46.55
C LEU A 676 -0.13 -21.45 47.80
N PRO A 677 0.01 -20.87 49.01
CA PRO A 677 0.28 -21.63 50.24
C PRO A 677 -0.77 -22.69 50.59
N ASP A 678 -2.01 -22.51 50.13
CA ASP A 678 -3.12 -23.43 50.34
C ASP A 678 -2.98 -24.74 49.54
N LEU A 679 -2.06 -24.82 48.58
CA LEU A 679 -1.69 -26.07 47.90
C LEU A 679 -0.67 -26.91 48.68
N ALA A 680 -0.06 -26.38 49.75
CA ALA A 680 1.04 -27.05 50.46
C ALA A 680 0.67 -28.42 51.05
N GLN A 681 -0.60 -28.62 51.41
CA GLN A 681 -1.13 -29.87 51.98
C GLN A 681 -1.87 -30.74 50.94
N THR A 682 -1.65 -30.50 49.65
CA THR A 682 -2.29 -31.25 48.55
C THR A 682 -1.26 -32.07 47.77
N ASN A 683 -1.73 -33.02 46.95
CA ASN A 683 -0.87 -33.76 46.02
C ASN A 683 -0.26 -32.87 44.91
N LYS A 684 -0.55 -31.56 44.86
CA LYS A 684 0.04 -30.58 43.94
C LYS A 684 1.23 -29.83 44.52
N ALA A 685 1.53 -29.96 45.81
CA ALA A 685 2.51 -29.10 46.49
C ALA A 685 3.83 -29.00 45.72
N GLN A 686 4.39 -30.13 45.30
CA GLN A 686 5.69 -30.23 44.64
C GLN A 686 5.69 -29.93 43.14
N ILE A 687 4.54 -29.56 42.55
CA ILE A 687 4.50 -29.16 41.14
C ILE A 687 5.25 -27.84 40.97
N THR A 688 5.98 -27.66 39.88
CA THR A 688 6.67 -26.40 39.54
C THR A 688 5.98 -25.68 38.38
N ILE A 689 6.22 -24.37 38.22
CA ILE A 689 5.70 -23.60 37.07
C ILE A 689 6.19 -24.21 35.75
N ARG A 690 7.45 -24.68 35.69
CA ARG A 690 8.00 -25.39 34.54
C ARG A 690 7.13 -26.59 34.18
N GLN A 691 6.73 -27.40 35.17
CA GLN A 691 5.92 -28.59 34.92
C GLN A 691 4.50 -28.25 34.43
N LEU A 692 3.93 -27.15 34.92
CA LEU A 692 2.65 -26.63 34.42
C LEU A 692 2.75 -26.25 32.93
N LEU A 693 3.76 -25.46 32.57
CA LEU A 693 4.01 -24.97 31.20
C LEU A 693 4.41 -26.09 30.23
N GLN A 694 5.05 -27.16 30.71
CA GLN A 694 5.42 -28.34 29.92
C GLN A 694 4.29 -29.37 29.79
N HIS A 695 3.18 -29.18 30.52
CA HIS A 695 2.09 -30.16 30.62
C HIS A 695 2.54 -31.55 31.09
N ASN A 696 3.55 -31.65 31.95
CA ASN A 696 4.01 -32.90 32.57
C ASN A 696 3.76 -32.95 34.10
N ALA A 697 3.01 -31.99 34.65
CA ALA A 697 2.60 -31.94 36.06
C ALA A 697 1.61 -33.05 36.49
N ARG A 698 1.38 -34.08 35.64
CA ARG A 698 0.43 -35.19 35.86
C ARG A 698 -1.03 -34.75 36.10
N LEU A 699 -1.39 -33.49 35.89
CA LEU A 699 -2.77 -33.04 35.98
C LEU A 699 -3.66 -33.74 34.92
N PRO A 700 -4.95 -33.99 35.21
CA PRO A 700 -5.93 -34.40 34.20
C PRO A 700 -6.03 -33.40 33.05
N ALA A 701 -6.41 -33.89 31.86
CA ALA A 701 -6.48 -33.03 30.67
C ALA A 701 -7.58 -31.96 30.77
N TRP A 702 -8.74 -32.36 31.30
CA TRP A 702 -9.94 -31.54 31.45
C TRP A 702 -10.80 -32.09 32.60
N HIS A 703 -11.54 -31.22 33.30
CA HIS A 703 -12.47 -31.58 34.36
C HIS A 703 -13.74 -30.69 34.28
N PRO A 704 -14.96 -31.27 34.28
CA PRO A 704 -16.22 -30.51 34.15
C PRO A 704 -16.67 -29.91 35.49
N PHE A 705 -16.00 -28.85 35.95
CA PHE A 705 -16.23 -28.23 37.27
C PHE A 705 -17.70 -27.83 37.53
N TYR A 706 -18.45 -27.45 36.50
CA TYR A 706 -19.85 -27.01 36.63
C TYR A 706 -20.80 -28.14 37.04
N ARG A 707 -20.44 -29.42 36.87
CA ARG A 707 -21.37 -30.55 37.13
C ARG A 707 -21.81 -30.66 38.59
N VAL A 708 -21.01 -30.21 39.54
CA VAL A 708 -21.38 -30.23 40.97
C VAL A 708 -22.35 -29.10 41.35
N THR A 709 -22.66 -28.20 40.41
CA THR A 709 -23.49 -27.02 40.64
C THR A 709 -24.94 -27.17 40.15
N TYR A 710 -25.33 -28.37 39.74
CA TYR A 710 -26.73 -28.71 39.47
C TYR A 710 -27.45 -29.13 40.75
N ALA A 711 -28.66 -28.63 40.95
CA ALA A 711 -29.60 -29.22 41.90
C ALA A 711 -30.17 -30.54 41.37
N ASN A 712 -30.36 -30.66 40.05
CA ASN A 712 -30.74 -31.90 39.39
C ASN A 712 -30.06 -32.00 38.00
N PRO A 713 -28.97 -32.78 37.87
CA PRO A 713 -28.23 -32.92 36.62
C PRO A 713 -29.07 -33.51 35.47
N GLN A 714 -29.95 -34.48 35.74
CA GLN A 714 -30.77 -35.14 34.71
C GLN A 714 -31.78 -34.18 34.09
N LYS A 715 -32.35 -33.29 34.90
CA LYS A 715 -33.27 -32.23 34.44
C LYS A 715 -32.55 -30.94 34.07
N LYS A 716 -31.22 -30.89 34.16
CA LYS A 716 -30.39 -29.70 33.93
C LYS A 716 -30.81 -28.49 34.76
N ILE A 717 -31.28 -28.73 35.98
CA ILE A 717 -31.71 -27.67 36.90
C ILE A 717 -30.49 -27.19 37.70
N LEU A 718 -30.12 -25.94 37.51
CA LEU A 718 -29.04 -25.26 38.23
C LEU A 718 -29.40 -25.03 39.70
N ASP A 719 -28.43 -25.18 40.59
CA ASP A 719 -28.64 -24.95 42.02
C ASP A 719 -28.68 -23.43 42.33
N PRO A 720 -29.76 -22.92 42.95
CA PRO A 720 -29.90 -21.49 43.27
C PRO A 720 -28.87 -20.99 44.29
N ARG A 721 -28.13 -21.88 44.98
CA ARG A 721 -26.98 -21.50 45.80
C ARG A 721 -25.83 -20.92 44.98
N TYR A 722 -25.71 -21.32 43.72
CA TYR A 722 -24.61 -20.92 42.84
C TYR A 722 -25.04 -19.98 41.72
N TYR A 723 -26.33 -19.95 41.36
CA TYR A 723 -26.80 -19.18 40.21
C TYR A 723 -28.09 -18.39 40.46
N SER A 724 -28.24 -17.31 39.70
CA SER A 724 -29.44 -16.49 39.57
C SER A 724 -29.70 -16.15 38.10
N TYR A 725 -30.97 -16.08 37.69
CA TYR A 725 -31.38 -15.63 36.34
C TYR A 725 -31.51 -14.10 36.22
N SER A 726 -31.13 -13.38 37.27
CA SER A 726 -31.02 -11.93 37.30
C SER A 726 -29.80 -11.52 38.12
N ALA A 727 -29.19 -10.38 37.78
CA ALA A 727 -28.11 -9.83 38.58
C ALA A 727 -28.67 -9.42 39.95
N THR A 728 -28.07 -9.93 41.01
CA THR A 728 -28.42 -9.60 42.39
C THR A 728 -27.18 -9.20 43.17
N ARG A 729 -27.35 -8.66 44.39
CA ARG A 729 -26.20 -8.31 45.23
C ARG A 729 -25.25 -9.49 45.47
N SER A 730 -25.77 -10.69 45.63
CA SER A 730 -25.01 -11.93 45.90
C SER A 730 -24.67 -12.73 44.64
N ALA A 731 -25.15 -12.32 43.45
CA ALA A 731 -24.87 -13.00 42.18
C ALA A 731 -24.63 -11.96 41.07
N GLN A 732 -23.36 -11.60 40.88
CA GLN A 732 -22.92 -10.58 39.91
C GLN A 732 -22.02 -11.17 38.81
N LEU A 733 -21.50 -12.37 38.98
CA LEU A 733 -20.53 -12.99 38.08
C LEU A 733 -21.24 -13.43 36.80
N ALA A 734 -21.02 -12.74 35.68
CA ALA A 734 -21.79 -12.98 34.46
C ALA A 734 -21.31 -14.26 33.74
N VAL A 735 -22.10 -15.34 33.85
CA VAL A 735 -21.77 -16.67 33.30
C VAL A 735 -22.25 -16.78 31.84
N ALA A 736 -23.42 -16.24 31.55
CA ALA A 736 -24.04 -16.22 30.22
C ALA A 736 -25.08 -15.07 30.16
N PRO A 737 -25.65 -14.75 28.98
CA PRO A 737 -26.74 -13.79 28.89
C PRO A 737 -27.90 -14.18 29.82
N GLY A 738 -28.18 -13.35 30.83
CA GLY A 738 -29.25 -13.60 31.81
C GLY A 738 -28.95 -14.67 32.86
N LEU A 739 -27.70 -15.15 32.98
CA LEU A 739 -27.30 -16.13 33.99
C LEU A 739 -26.09 -15.62 34.77
N TYR A 740 -26.24 -15.49 36.09
CA TYR A 740 -25.25 -14.91 36.99
C TYR A 740 -24.86 -15.91 38.07
N GLY A 741 -23.56 -16.09 38.28
CA GLY A 741 -22.99 -16.87 39.36
C GLY A 741 -22.85 -16.06 40.65
N THR A 742 -22.87 -16.75 41.79
CA THR A 742 -22.52 -16.17 43.10
C THR A 742 -21.02 -15.95 43.25
N GLU A 743 -20.62 -15.14 44.24
CA GLU A 743 -19.21 -14.89 44.57
C GLU A 743 -18.45 -16.16 45.02
N ASP A 744 -19.18 -17.20 45.45
CA ASP A 744 -18.60 -18.49 45.85
C ASP A 744 -18.22 -19.39 44.65
N LEU A 745 -18.75 -19.10 43.45
CA LEU A 745 -18.59 -19.97 42.28
C LEU A 745 -17.12 -20.21 41.88
N PRO A 746 -16.22 -19.20 41.91
CA PRO A 746 -14.79 -19.41 41.70
C PRO A 746 -14.15 -20.33 42.75
N GLU A 747 -14.58 -20.25 44.01
CA GLU A 747 -14.06 -21.11 45.08
C GLU A 747 -14.51 -22.58 44.89
N VAL A 748 -15.70 -22.82 44.32
CA VAL A 748 -16.13 -24.18 43.94
C VAL A 748 -15.18 -24.80 42.90
N VAL A 749 -14.69 -24.01 41.95
CA VAL A 749 -13.68 -24.47 40.99
C VAL A 749 -12.36 -24.74 41.71
N TRP A 750 -11.92 -23.81 42.55
CA TRP A 750 -10.64 -23.88 43.24
C TRP A 750 -10.57 -25.06 44.23
N GLN A 751 -11.63 -25.31 44.99
CA GLN A 751 -11.74 -26.46 45.88
C GLN A 751 -11.60 -27.77 45.11
N GLN A 752 -12.34 -27.93 44.01
CA GLN A 752 -12.20 -29.13 43.16
C GLN A 752 -10.77 -29.29 42.63
N ILE A 753 -10.07 -28.21 42.24
CA ILE A 753 -8.66 -28.29 41.84
C ILE A 753 -7.78 -28.81 42.98
N ARG A 754 -7.98 -28.33 44.21
CA ARG A 754 -7.23 -28.80 45.39
C ARG A 754 -7.43 -30.28 45.68
N GLU A 755 -8.64 -30.79 45.48
CA GLU A 755 -9.01 -32.18 45.76
C GLU A 755 -8.68 -33.14 44.60
N LEU A 756 -8.50 -32.64 43.37
CA LEU A 756 -8.37 -33.46 42.17
C LEU A 756 -7.13 -34.37 42.18
N ASP A 757 -7.28 -35.67 41.91
CA ASP A 757 -6.11 -36.54 41.85
C ASP A 757 -5.19 -36.27 40.65
N LEU A 758 -3.89 -36.37 40.89
CA LEU A 758 -2.90 -36.44 39.80
C LEU A 758 -3.06 -37.78 39.07
N ARG A 759 -2.88 -37.76 37.75
CA ARG A 759 -2.86 -38.97 36.93
C ARG A 759 -1.77 -39.93 37.44
N PRO A 760 -2.02 -41.25 37.43
CA PRO A 760 -1.02 -42.22 37.83
C PRO A 760 0.14 -42.29 36.82
N SER A 761 -0.13 -42.04 35.54
CA SER A 761 0.89 -42.08 34.48
C SER A 761 1.75 -40.81 34.45
N GLU A 762 3.05 -41.03 34.35
CA GLU A 762 4.03 -39.99 34.05
C GLU A 762 3.98 -39.57 32.57
N GLY A 763 4.65 -38.47 32.25
CA GLY A 763 4.75 -37.97 30.88
C GLY A 763 3.78 -36.84 30.53
N VAL A 764 3.97 -36.31 29.32
CA VAL A 764 3.30 -35.09 28.86
C VAL A 764 1.85 -35.38 28.46
N ARG A 765 0.92 -34.64 29.06
CA ARG A 765 -0.50 -34.61 28.67
C ARG A 765 -1.01 -33.19 28.80
N TYR A 766 -1.42 -32.61 27.68
CA TYR A 766 -2.06 -31.29 27.64
C TYR A 766 -3.16 -31.17 28.71
N SER A 767 -3.08 -30.13 29.53
CA SER A 767 -3.98 -29.90 30.67
C SER A 767 -4.30 -28.42 30.82
N ASP A 768 -5.60 -28.10 30.82
CA ASP A 768 -6.09 -26.74 31.07
C ASP A 768 -5.93 -26.33 32.54
N ILE A 769 -6.02 -27.29 33.45
CA ILE A 769 -5.97 -27.07 34.90
C ILE A 769 -4.65 -26.43 35.31
N GLY A 770 -3.54 -26.85 34.70
CA GLY A 770 -2.24 -26.26 34.98
C GLY A 770 -2.17 -24.78 34.63
N MET A 771 -2.89 -24.35 33.59
CA MET A 771 -2.95 -22.94 33.19
C MET A 771 -3.89 -22.13 34.07
N ILE A 772 -4.95 -22.73 34.62
CA ILE A 772 -5.80 -22.10 35.66
C ILE A 772 -4.96 -21.81 36.90
N ILE A 773 -4.22 -22.81 37.40
CA ILE A 773 -3.31 -22.66 38.54
C ILE A 773 -2.28 -21.56 38.26
N LEU A 774 -1.68 -21.56 37.07
CA LEU A 774 -0.71 -20.53 36.70
C LEU A 774 -1.32 -19.12 36.67
N GLY A 775 -2.55 -18.96 36.17
CA GLY A 775 -3.29 -17.70 36.27
C GLY A 775 -3.39 -17.20 37.71
N LYS A 776 -3.78 -18.08 38.64
CA LYS A 776 -3.87 -17.75 40.07
C LYS A 776 -2.51 -17.42 40.71
N ILE A 777 -1.43 -18.08 40.28
CA ILE A 777 -0.06 -17.73 40.68
C ILE A 777 0.30 -16.31 40.24
N LEU A 778 -0.04 -15.92 39.01
CA LEU A 778 0.22 -14.57 38.49
C LEU A 778 -0.52 -13.52 39.30
N GLU A 779 -1.79 -13.75 39.60
CA GLU A 779 -2.63 -12.86 40.40
C GLU A 779 -2.09 -12.74 41.83
N ALA A 780 -1.80 -13.87 42.50
CA ALA A 780 -1.24 -13.90 43.84
C ALA A 780 0.12 -13.17 43.91
N ARG A 781 0.95 -13.32 42.88
CA ARG A 781 2.29 -12.71 42.85
C ARG A 781 2.26 -11.21 42.59
N THR A 782 1.32 -10.74 41.77
CA THR A 782 1.28 -9.34 41.31
C THR A 782 0.24 -8.49 42.04
N GLY A 783 -0.72 -9.11 42.73
CA GLY A 783 -1.88 -8.44 43.33
C GLY A 783 -2.85 -7.89 42.29
N LYS A 784 -2.73 -8.28 41.01
CA LYS A 784 -3.58 -7.81 39.91
C LYS A 784 -4.30 -8.98 39.26
N PRO A 785 -5.60 -8.85 38.95
CA PRO A 785 -6.31 -9.76 38.07
C PRO A 785 -5.59 -9.97 36.73
N LEU A 786 -5.70 -11.17 36.15
CA LEU A 786 -4.97 -11.53 34.93
C LEU A 786 -5.29 -10.62 33.72
N ASP A 787 -6.52 -10.15 33.61
CA ASP A 787 -6.98 -9.20 32.59
C ASP A 787 -6.29 -7.84 32.73
N GLU A 788 -6.27 -7.26 33.94
CA GLU A 788 -5.55 -6.01 34.23
C GLU A 788 -4.04 -6.15 34.03
N LEU A 789 -3.47 -7.29 34.46
CA LEU A 789 -2.05 -7.57 34.32
C LEU A 789 -1.66 -7.66 32.84
N SER A 790 -2.38 -8.44 32.05
CA SER A 790 -2.09 -8.61 30.61
C SER A 790 -2.29 -7.31 29.85
N ARG A 791 -3.34 -6.55 30.19
CA ARG A 791 -3.65 -5.26 29.57
C ARG A 791 -2.53 -4.25 29.81
N SER A 792 -2.09 -4.09 31.06
CA SER A 792 -1.04 -3.14 31.42
C SER A 792 0.37 -3.53 30.93
N LEU A 793 0.67 -4.83 30.85
CA LEU A 793 1.97 -5.30 30.38
C LEU A 793 2.11 -5.22 28.85
N PHE A 794 1.05 -5.56 28.11
CA PHE A 794 1.13 -5.80 26.67
C PHE A 794 0.05 -5.07 25.86
N PHE A 795 -1.23 -5.21 26.20
CA PHE A 795 -2.30 -4.80 25.28
C PHE A 795 -2.39 -3.27 25.10
N ASP A 796 -2.50 -2.50 26.19
CA ASP A 796 -2.60 -1.04 26.09
C ASP A 796 -1.34 -0.43 25.45
N PRO A 797 -0.11 -0.78 25.86
CA PRO A 797 1.08 -0.19 25.26
C PRO A 797 1.31 -0.54 23.78
N MET A 798 0.78 -1.67 23.31
CA MET A 798 0.81 -2.02 21.89
C MET A 798 -0.34 -1.40 21.09
N GLY A 799 -1.33 -0.80 21.75
CA GLY A 799 -2.55 -0.28 21.11
C GLY A 799 -3.52 -1.39 20.68
N MET A 800 -3.59 -2.49 21.43
CA MET A 800 -4.48 -3.63 21.17
C MET A 800 -5.91 -3.36 21.67
N ALA A 801 -6.59 -2.39 21.05
CA ALA A 801 -7.87 -1.84 21.52
C ALA A 801 -9.07 -2.81 21.42
N ARG A 802 -8.93 -3.94 20.72
CA ARG A 802 -9.94 -4.98 20.55
C ARG A 802 -9.60 -6.26 21.33
N THR A 803 -8.50 -6.26 22.07
CA THR A 803 -8.08 -7.42 22.88
C THR A 803 -8.44 -7.23 24.34
N GLY A 804 -9.15 -8.20 24.91
CA GLY A 804 -9.53 -8.15 26.31
C GLY A 804 -10.38 -9.34 26.74
N PHE A 805 -10.75 -9.34 28.02
CA PHE A 805 -11.69 -10.30 28.60
C PHE A 805 -13.08 -9.65 28.66
N ASN A 806 -14.13 -10.46 28.86
CA ASN A 806 -15.51 -9.99 29.11
C ASN A 806 -16.01 -8.87 28.18
N PRO A 807 -16.05 -9.07 26.84
CA PRO A 807 -16.46 -8.03 25.90
C PRO A 807 -17.88 -7.47 26.14
N HIS A 808 -18.74 -8.22 26.84
CA HIS A 808 -20.07 -7.77 27.24
C HIS A 808 -20.05 -6.57 28.22
N GLU A 809 -19.04 -6.46 29.09
CA GLU A 809 -18.87 -5.33 29.99
C GLU A 809 -18.51 -4.03 29.24
N HIS A 810 -17.94 -4.17 28.04
CA HIS A 810 -17.51 -3.08 27.18
C HIS A 810 -18.45 -2.80 26.00
N ARG A 811 -19.67 -3.38 26.02
CA ARG A 811 -20.68 -3.25 24.93
C ARG A 811 -20.17 -3.74 23.57
N LEU A 812 -19.30 -4.75 23.56
CA LEU A 812 -18.74 -5.34 22.35
C LEU A 812 -19.42 -6.67 21.94
N THR A 813 -20.42 -7.14 22.68
CA THR A 813 -21.12 -8.42 22.42
C THR A 813 -21.59 -8.58 20.99
N SER A 814 -22.14 -7.52 20.38
CA SER A 814 -22.65 -7.56 19.00
C SER A 814 -21.55 -7.72 17.94
N LEU A 815 -20.29 -7.44 18.30
CA LEU A 815 -19.13 -7.65 17.44
C LEU A 815 -18.55 -9.07 17.59
N CYS A 816 -18.98 -9.83 18.59
CA CYS A 816 -18.53 -11.20 18.78
C CYS A 816 -19.39 -12.16 17.93
N PRO A 817 -18.79 -12.98 17.04
CA PRO A 817 -19.50 -14.14 16.52
C PRO A 817 -19.89 -15.09 17.68
N PRO A 818 -21.11 -15.66 17.68
CA PRO A 818 -21.51 -16.60 18.73
C PRO A 818 -20.65 -17.87 18.65
N THR A 819 -20.42 -18.50 19.80
CA THR A 819 -19.55 -19.68 19.91
C THR A 819 -20.32 -20.98 20.08
N GLU A 820 -21.51 -20.97 20.67
CA GLU A 820 -22.33 -22.16 20.89
C GLU A 820 -23.79 -21.79 21.21
N SER A 821 -24.74 -22.64 20.84
CA SER A 821 -26.07 -22.70 21.45
C SER A 821 -26.02 -23.76 22.55
N ASP A 822 -25.67 -23.35 23.78
CA ASP A 822 -25.40 -24.26 24.88
C ASP A 822 -26.72 -24.79 25.44
N THR A 823 -26.96 -26.08 25.24
CA THR A 823 -28.14 -26.80 25.73
C THR A 823 -27.80 -27.78 26.85
N GLU A 824 -26.56 -27.79 27.33
CA GLU A 824 -26.10 -28.68 28.40
C GLU A 824 -26.13 -27.96 29.76
N TRP A 825 -25.58 -26.75 29.82
CA TRP A 825 -25.41 -26.02 31.07
C TRP A 825 -26.14 -24.68 31.09
N ARG A 826 -25.77 -23.75 30.21
CA ARG A 826 -26.28 -22.37 30.25
C ARG A 826 -27.68 -22.19 29.66
N GLN A 827 -28.16 -23.16 28.86
CA GLN A 827 -29.47 -23.12 28.20
C GLN A 827 -29.69 -21.85 27.35
N THR A 828 -28.64 -21.34 26.70
CA THR A 828 -28.67 -20.08 25.93
C THR A 828 -27.58 -20.03 24.86
N VAL A 829 -27.69 -19.07 23.94
CA VAL A 829 -26.64 -18.78 22.96
C VAL A 829 -25.51 -18.02 23.64
N VAL A 830 -24.28 -18.52 23.48
CA VAL A 830 -23.07 -17.94 24.03
C VAL A 830 -22.48 -16.98 23.00
N GLN A 831 -22.63 -15.67 23.26
CA GLN A 831 -22.10 -14.59 22.42
C GLN A 831 -21.60 -13.45 23.31
N GLY A 832 -20.34 -13.04 23.17
CA GLY A 832 -19.71 -12.04 24.04
C GLY A 832 -19.41 -12.52 25.47
N TYR A 833 -19.60 -13.80 25.72
CA TYR A 833 -19.23 -14.51 26.95
C TYR A 833 -18.27 -15.64 26.58
N VAL A 834 -17.34 -15.96 27.48
CA VAL A 834 -16.35 -17.00 27.23
C VAL A 834 -17.03 -18.35 26.98
N HIS A 835 -16.60 -19.04 25.92
CA HIS A 835 -17.07 -20.35 25.53
C HIS A 835 -16.78 -21.38 26.62
N ASP A 836 -15.56 -21.40 27.16
CA ASP A 836 -15.14 -22.37 28.17
C ASP A 836 -15.98 -22.28 29.45
N PRO A 837 -16.61 -23.38 29.89
CA PRO A 837 -17.43 -23.39 31.10
C PRO A 837 -16.68 -23.01 32.37
N THR A 838 -15.43 -23.46 32.52
CA THR A 838 -14.64 -23.23 33.73
C THR A 838 -14.21 -21.78 33.82
N ALA A 839 -13.79 -21.18 32.70
CA ALA A 839 -13.49 -19.75 32.66
C ALA A 839 -14.74 -18.92 32.99
N ALA A 840 -15.93 -19.31 32.50
CA ALA A 840 -17.17 -18.63 32.87
C ALA A 840 -17.49 -18.75 34.37
N MET A 841 -17.22 -19.90 35.01
CA MET A 841 -17.34 -20.04 36.47
C MET A 841 -16.35 -19.16 37.26
N LEU A 842 -15.21 -18.84 36.65
CA LEU A 842 -14.16 -17.97 37.21
C LEU A 842 -14.39 -16.48 36.87
N GLY A 843 -15.57 -16.10 36.38
CA GLY A 843 -15.89 -14.71 36.04
C GLY A 843 -15.40 -14.25 34.67
N GLY A 844 -15.09 -15.20 33.80
CA GLY A 844 -14.68 -14.95 32.42
C GLY A 844 -13.19 -14.68 32.25
N VAL A 845 -12.44 -14.52 33.34
CA VAL A 845 -10.99 -14.30 33.35
C VAL A 845 -10.29 -15.54 33.90
N ALA A 846 -9.62 -16.30 33.05
CA ALA A 846 -8.88 -17.49 33.48
C ALA A 846 -7.60 -17.71 32.68
N GLY A 847 -6.62 -18.36 33.31
CA GLY A 847 -5.31 -18.56 32.69
C GLY A 847 -5.33 -19.47 31.44
N HIS A 848 -6.40 -20.24 31.22
CA HIS A 848 -6.53 -21.17 30.10
C HIS A 848 -7.47 -20.68 28.98
N ALA A 849 -8.40 -19.76 29.25
CA ALA A 849 -9.43 -19.26 28.34
C ALA A 849 -10.05 -17.94 28.83
N GLY A 850 -10.76 -17.20 27.97
CA GLY A 850 -11.45 -15.95 28.33
C GLY A 850 -11.08 -14.74 27.49
N LEU A 851 -9.95 -14.80 26.77
CA LEU A 851 -9.48 -13.69 25.94
C LEU A 851 -10.24 -13.64 24.61
N PHE A 852 -10.63 -12.43 24.22
CA PHE A 852 -11.19 -12.09 22.92
C PHE A 852 -10.21 -11.18 22.16
N SER A 853 -10.13 -11.31 20.84
CA SER A 853 -9.32 -10.43 19.98
C SER A 853 -9.75 -10.51 18.52
N ASN A 854 -9.28 -9.56 17.71
CA ASN A 854 -9.25 -9.65 16.25
C ASN A 854 -7.86 -10.06 15.72
N VAL A 855 -7.75 -10.23 14.40
CA VAL A 855 -6.48 -10.60 13.74
C VAL A 855 -5.39 -9.52 13.85
N TYR A 856 -5.74 -8.22 13.79
CA TYR A 856 -4.75 -7.15 13.78
C TYR A 856 -4.05 -6.99 15.12
N ASP A 857 -4.78 -7.05 16.23
CA ASP A 857 -4.19 -6.97 17.57
C ASP A 857 -3.28 -8.15 17.86
N LEU A 858 -3.71 -9.36 17.48
CA LEU A 858 -2.84 -10.55 17.56
C LEU A 858 -1.60 -10.39 16.68
N ALA A 859 -1.70 -9.78 15.50
CA ALA A 859 -0.53 -9.52 14.65
C ALA A 859 0.49 -8.59 15.34
N LYS A 860 0.07 -7.63 16.17
CA LYS A 860 0.98 -6.77 16.96
C LYS A 860 1.80 -7.59 17.94
N LEU A 861 1.12 -8.46 18.70
CA LEU A 861 1.74 -9.35 19.68
C LEU A 861 2.68 -10.36 19.03
N LEU A 862 2.29 -10.94 17.90
CA LEU A 862 3.10 -11.93 17.19
C LEU A 862 4.30 -11.28 16.48
N LEU A 863 4.14 -10.07 15.95
CA LEU A 863 5.26 -9.29 15.43
C LEU A 863 6.26 -8.96 16.55
N MET A 864 5.78 -8.62 17.74
CA MET A 864 6.65 -8.38 18.91
C MET A 864 7.51 -9.61 19.21
N LEU A 865 6.93 -10.81 19.16
CA LEU A 865 7.64 -12.06 19.40
C LEU A 865 8.63 -12.40 18.27
N GLU A 866 8.21 -12.24 17.02
CA GLU A 866 9.04 -12.43 15.83
C GLU A 866 10.28 -11.51 15.88
N ARG A 867 10.08 -10.23 16.18
CA ARG A 867 11.16 -9.23 16.31
C ARG A 867 11.97 -9.30 17.61
N GLY A 868 11.97 -10.46 18.29
CA GLY A 868 12.77 -10.68 19.49
C GLY A 868 12.43 -9.74 20.65
N GLY A 869 11.15 -9.38 20.78
CA GLY A 869 10.59 -8.64 21.90
C GLY A 869 10.38 -7.14 21.64
N LEU A 870 10.51 -6.66 20.40
CA LEU A 870 10.40 -5.25 20.02
C LEU A 870 9.11 -4.96 19.26
N TYR A 871 8.36 -3.94 19.69
CA TYR A 871 7.22 -3.38 18.95
C TYR A 871 7.00 -1.92 19.34
N GLY A 872 6.73 -1.05 18.36
CA GLY A 872 6.44 0.37 18.59
C GLY A 872 7.54 1.14 19.33
N ASP A 873 8.82 0.89 19.00
CA ASP A 873 10.02 1.40 19.68
C ASP A 873 10.20 0.97 21.15
N ARG A 874 9.40 0.02 21.62
CA ARG A 874 9.46 -0.50 22.99
C ARG A 874 9.91 -1.95 23.01
N ARG A 875 10.79 -2.27 23.96
CA ARG A 875 11.13 -3.65 24.32
C ARG A 875 10.15 -4.16 25.37
N PHE A 876 9.39 -5.19 25.01
CA PHE A 876 8.47 -5.89 25.89
C PHE A 876 9.11 -7.11 26.56
N LEU A 877 9.97 -7.80 25.82
CA LEU A 877 10.69 -8.99 26.27
C LEU A 877 12.13 -8.97 25.73
N LYS A 878 13.05 -9.68 26.40
CA LYS A 878 14.37 -10.00 25.86
C LYS A 878 14.25 -11.10 24.81
N LYS A 879 15.11 -11.02 23.78
CA LYS A 879 15.21 -12.05 22.73
C LYS A 879 15.55 -13.41 23.35
N GLU A 880 16.38 -13.41 24.37
CA GLU A 880 16.82 -14.60 25.11
C GLU A 880 15.64 -15.25 25.85
N THR A 881 14.75 -14.45 26.45
CA THR A 881 13.53 -14.95 27.11
C THR A 881 12.61 -15.63 26.09
N ILE A 882 12.39 -15.01 24.93
CA ILE A 882 11.56 -15.59 23.86
C ILE A 882 12.18 -16.90 23.37
N ALA A 883 13.48 -16.92 23.06
CA ALA A 883 14.17 -18.13 22.61
C ALA A 883 14.13 -19.25 23.67
N TYR A 884 14.25 -18.91 24.95
CA TYR A 884 14.19 -19.87 26.05
C TYR A 884 12.81 -20.53 26.18
N PHE A 885 11.72 -19.75 26.07
CA PHE A 885 10.37 -20.27 26.20
C PHE A 885 9.89 -21.00 24.94
N THR A 886 10.34 -20.60 23.75
CA THR A 886 9.88 -21.14 22.47
C THR A 886 10.70 -22.33 21.94
N ARG A 887 11.85 -22.65 22.55
CA ARG A 887 12.61 -23.86 22.21
C ARG A 887 11.96 -25.12 22.79
N LYS A 888 12.19 -26.26 22.14
CA LYS A 888 11.81 -27.59 22.64
C LYS A 888 12.43 -27.84 24.02
N GLN A 889 11.61 -28.23 25.00
CA GLN A 889 12.07 -28.39 26.39
C GLN A 889 12.39 -29.82 26.80
N LEU A 890 11.71 -30.80 26.19
CA LEU A 890 11.84 -32.22 26.53
C LEU A 890 12.06 -33.01 25.24
N ALA A 891 12.91 -34.04 25.27
CA ALA A 891 13.12 -34.90 24.09
C ALA A 891 11.82 -35.57 23.61
N THR A 892 10.97 -35.97 24.57
CA THR A 892 9.70 -36.68 24.39
C THR A 892 8.51 -35.80 24.03
N SER A 893 8.69 -34.50 23.89
CA SER A 893 7.60 -33.58 23.54
C SER A 893 8.06 -32.48 22.63
N ARG A 894 7.32 -32.20 21.56
CA ARG A 894 7.60 -31.05 20.69
C ARG A 894 7.46 -29.70 21.38
N ARG A 895 6.79 -29.60 22.53
CA ARG A 895 6.37 -28.33 23.13
C ARG A 895 7.52 -27.46 23.66
N GLY A 896 7.29 -26.16 23.62
CA GLY A 896 8.02 -25.16 24.40
C GLY A 896 7.41 -25.00 25.81
N LEU A 897 7.85 -23.98 26.55
CA LEU A 897 7.21 -23.59 27.81
C LEU A 897 5.93 -22.78 27.49
N GLY A 898 4.76 -23.40 27.61
CA GLY A 898 3.47 -22.78 27.28
C GLY A 898 3.17 -22.73 25.77
N TRP A 899 4.16 -22.92 24.91
CA TRP A 899 4.03 -22.87 23.45
C TRP A 899 3.90 -24.26 22.81
N ASP A 900 3.08 -24.38 21.78
CA ASP A 900 3.08 -25.54 20.87
C ASP A 900 4.06 -25.30 19.71
N LYS A 901 4.50 -26.38 19.07
CA LYS A 901 5.47 -26.38 17.97
C LYS A 901 5.03 -27.37 16.89
N PRO A 902 5.61 -27.33 15.67
CA PRO A 902 5.35 -28.34 14.66
C PRO A 902 5.73 -29.75 15.12
N GLU A 903 5.03 -30.74 14.59
CA GLU A 903 5.40 -32.15 14.76
C GLU A 903 6.39 -32.57 13.67
N THR A 904 7.49 -33.21 14.07
CA THR A 904 8.54 -33.66 13.15
C THR A 904 8.36 -35.10 12.69
N ASP A 905 7.55 -35.87 13.42
CA ASP A 905 7.15 -37.22 12.99
C ASP A 905 6.08 -37.11 11.88
N MET A 906 6.42 -37.58 10.68
CA MET A 906 5.52 -37.57 9.51
C MET A 906 4.28 -38.44 9.69
N HIS A 907 4.27 -39.35 10.67
CA HIS A 907 3.13 -40.22 10.97
C HIS A 907 2.21 -39.67 12.07
N ALA A 908 2.58 -38.55 12.70
CA ALA A 908 1.81 -37.89 13.73
C ALA A 908 1.10 -36.62 13.19
N SER A 909 -0.04 -36.28 13.80
CA SER A 909 -0.78 -35.07 13.43
C SER A 909 0.02 -33.82 13.78
N ASN A 910 0.33 -33.00 12.76
CA ASN A 910 1.06 -31.76 12.91
C ASN A 910 0.09 -30.59 13.15
N PRO A 911 0.15 -29.90 14.31
CA PRO A 911 -0.75 -28.79 14.60
C PRO A 911 -0.47 -27.53 13.77
N ALA A 912 0.72 -27.42 13.17
CA ALA A 912 1.17 -26.29 12.35
C ALA A 912 1.09 -26.63 10.85
N SER A 913 2.20 -26.64 10.13
CA SER A 913 2.28 -27.03 8.71
C SER A 913 3.44 -27.99 8.50
N ALA A 914 3.30 -28.90 7.53
CA ALA A 914 4.39 -29.80 7.15
C ALA A 914 5.61 -29.06 6.55
N TYR A 915 5.42 -27.82 6.07
CA TYR A 915 6.47 -26.99 5.48
C TYR A 915 7.11 -26.01 6.48
N SER A 916 6.61 -25.97 7.71
CA SER A 916 7.09 -25.04 8.73
C SER A 916 8.49 -25.41 9.25
N SER A 917 9.26 -24.42 9.68
CA SER A 917 10.59 -24.65 10.23
C SER A 917 10.53 -25.28 11.64
N ALA A 918 11.62 -25.88 12.10
CA ALA A 918 11.72 -26.35 13.49
C ALA A 918 11.63 -25.19 14.51
N GLY A 919 11.90 -23.95 14.06
CA GLY A 919 11.80 -22.73 14.84
C GLY A 919 10.37 -22.29 15.11
N THR A 920 9.38 -22.75 14.33
CA THR A 920 8.00 -22.31 14.45
C THR A 920 7.43 -22.58 15.84
N PHE A 921 6.65 -21.63 16.35
CA PHE A 921 5.94 -21.75 17.63
C PHE A 921 4.59 -21.03 17.56
N GLY A 922 3.63 -21.48 18.37
CA GLY A 922 2.27 -20.98 18.32
C GLY A 922 1.32 -21.78 19.20
N HIS A 923 0.02 -21.73 18.88
CA HIS A 923 -0.99 -22.54 19.56
C HIS A 923 -2.29 -22.63 18.73
N THR A 924 -3.13 -23.62 19.05
CA THR A 924 -4.49 -23.77 18.51
C THR A 924 -5.55 -23.54 19.59
N GLY A 925 -6.70 -22.96 19.24
CA GLY A 925 -7.85 -22.75 20.11
C GLY A 925 -9.01 -23.70 19.82
N PHE A 926 -9.81 -23.97 20.85
CA PHE A 926 -10.96 -24.87 20.77
C PHE A 926 -12.06 -24.34 19.86
N THR A 927 -12.31 -23.03 19.85
CA THR A 927 -13.26 -22.33 18.95
C THR A 927 -12.83 -22.36 17.48
N GLY A 928 -11.70 -22.99 17.16
CA GLY A 928 -11.19 -23.16 15.80
C GLY A 928 -10.08 -22.18 15.44
N THR A 929 -9.68 -21.33 16.38
CA THR A 929 -8.61 -20.35 16.18
C THR A 929 -7.22 -21.01 16.12
N CYS A 930 -6.23 -20.36 15.52
CA CYS A 930 -4.81 -20.65 15.70
C CYS A 930 -3.95 -19.43 15.36
N MET A 931 -2.73 -19.43 15.89
CA MET A 931 -1.71 -18.47 15.50
C MET A 931 -0.32 -19.10 15.52
N TRP A 932 0.52 -18.72 14.57
CA TRP A 932 1.86 -19.27 14.37
C TRP A 932 2.85 -18.17 14.00
N VAL A 933 4.06 -18.25 14.57
CA VAL A 933 5.23 -17.46 14.21
C VAL A 933 6.30 -18.41 13.68
N ASP A 934 6.87 -18.13 12.51
CA ASP A 934 8.03 -18.83 11.99
C ASP A 934 9.18 -17.83 11.70
N PRO A 935 10.14 -17.70 12.64
CA PRO A 935 11.27 -16.79 12.49
C PRO A 935 12.21 -17.13 11.33
N ALA A 936 12.17 -18.35 10.76
CA ALA A 936 13.03 -18.69 9.63
C ALA A 936 12.51 -18.10 8.30
N TYR A 937 11.23 -17.73 8.26
CA TYR A 937 10.55 -17.18 7.09
C TYR A 937 10.05 -15.74 7.31
N ASP A 938 10.38 -15.13 8.45
CA ASP A 938 9.84 -13.86 8.95
C ASP A 938 8.31 -13.83 8.89
N LEU A 939 7.67 -14.95 9.26
CA LEU A 939 6.27 -15.23 8.96
C LEU A 939 5.40 -15.25 10.22
N VAL A 940 4.23 -14.62 10.12
CA VAL A 940 3.12 -14.73 11.07
C VAL A 940 1.86 -15.16 10.33
N PHE A 941 1.16 -16.13 10.91
CA PHE A 941 -0.13 -16.62 10.42
C PHE A 941 -1.16 -16.63 11.55
N ILE A 942 -2.35 -16.11 11.27
CA ILE A 942 -3.47 -16.07 12.21
C ILE A 942 -4.71 -16.57 11.48
N PHE A 943 -5.46 -17.44 12.14
CA PHE A 943 -6.76 -17.91 11.67
C PHE A 943 -7.72 -17.86 12.85
N LEU A 944 -8.80 -17.09 12.74
CA LEU A 944 -9.85 -16.99 13.76
C LEU A 944 -11.17 -17.51 13.19
N SER A 945 -11.92 -18.29 13.95
CA SER A 945 -13.22 -18.81 13.52
C SER A 945 -14.11 -19.06 14.73
N ASN A 946 -15.40 -19.25 14.50
CA ASN A 946 -16.36 -19.72 15.49
C ASN A 946 -16.88 -21.12 15.15
N ARG A 947 -15.97 -22.08 14.88
CA ARG A 947 -16.30 -23.44 14.41
C ARG A 947 -17.22 -24.22 15.34
N THR A 948 -17.26 -23.84 16.61
CA THR A 948 -18.09 -24.47 17.65
C THR A 948 -19.55 -24.05 17.55
N TYR A 949 -19.90 -23.04 16.75
CA TYR A 949 -21.29 -22.64 16.58
C TYR A 949 -21.98 -23.49 15.50
N PRO A 950 -23.21 -23.99 15.73
CA PRO A 950 -23.99 -23.88 16.97
C PRO A 950 -23.68 -24.97 18.02
N LYS A 951 -22.91 -26.02 17.67
CA LYS A 951 -22.61 -27.15 18.58
C LYS A 951 -21.11 -27.38 18.71
N ALA A 952 -20.57 -27.39 19.94
CA ALA A 952 -19.14 -27.60 20.20
C ALA A 952 -18.61 -28.96 19.68
N SER A 953 -19.49 -29.93 19.45
CA SER A 953 -19.18 -31.24 18.88
C SER A 953 -18.78 -31.22 17.40
N ASN A 954 -18.92 -30.09 16.68
CA ASN A 954 -18.52 -29.99 15.27
C ASN A 954 -16.99 -30.11 15.11
N ARG A 955 -16.50 -31.27 14.66
CA ARG A 955 -15.07 -31.54 14.49
C ARG A 955 -14.58 -31.47 13.05
N LEU A 956 -15.39 -31.02 12.10
CA LEU A 956 -15.03 -31.05 10.68
C LEU A 956 -13.74 -30.26 10.39
N LEU A 957 -13.56 -29.10 11.01
CA LEU A 957 -12.35 -28.28 10.89
C LEU A 957 -11.07 -29.04 11.32
N LEU A 958 -11.18 -29.91 12.32
CA LEU A 958 -10.08 -30.72 12.86
C LEU A 958 -9.82 -31.96 12.01
N HIS A 959 -10.87 -32.68 11.62
CA HIS A 959 -10.74 -33.91 10.82
C HIS A 959 -10.20 -33.67 9.42
N GLU A 960 -10.37 -32.46 8.89
CA GLU A 960 -9.98 -32.08 7.54
C GLU A 960 -8.73 -31.19 7.50
N ASP A 961 -8.07 -31.00 8.65
CA ASP A 961 -6.81 -30.26 8.76
C ASP A 961 -6.87 -28.86 8.13
N VAL A 962 -8.01 -28.19 8.24
CA VAL A 962 -8.30 -26.95 7.47
C VAL A 962 -7.25 -25.87 7.73
N ARG A 963 -6.86 -25.70 8.99
CA ARG A 963 -5.89 -24.68 9.41
C ARG A 963 -4.50 -24.92 8.83
N SER A 964 -4.00 -26.15 8.94
CA SER A 964 -2.68 -26.53 8.43
C SER A 964 -2.65 -26.48 6.90
N ARG A 965 -3.72 -26.91 6.22
CA ARG A 965 -3.84 -26.80 4.76
C ARG A 965 -3.84 -25.36 4.25
N MET A 966 -4.42 -24.43 4.99
CA MET A 966 -4.33 -22.99 4.68
C MET A 966 -2.91 -22.47 4.89
N LEU A 967 -2.28 -22.83 6.01
CA LEU A 967 -0.89 -22.47 6.29
C LEU A 967 0.09 -23.08 5.26
N ASP A 968 -0.18 -24.28 4.75
CA ASP A 968 0.59 -24.88 3.66
C ASP A 968 0.57 -23.99 2.40
N GLN A 969 -0.57 -23.38 2.05
CA GLN A 969 -0.62 -22.48 0.89
C GLN A 969 0.26 -21.23 1.10
N VAL A 970 0.42 -20.77 2.34
CA VAL A 970 1.34 -19.69 2.67
C VAL A 970 2.78 -20.09 2.36
N TYR A 971 3.24 -21.23 2.87
CA TYR A 971 4.61 -21.71 2.59
C TYR A 971 4.84 -22.02 1.09
N LEU A 972 3.86 -22.64 0.43
CA LEU A 972 3.94 -22.93 -1.01
C LEU A 972 4.05 -21.64 -1.84
N SER A 973 3.37 -20.56 -1.44
CA SER A 973 3.48 -19.28 -2.12
C SER A 973 4.90 -18.69 -2.04
N ILE A 974 5.60 -18.90 -0.91
CA ILE A 974 7.00 -18.49 -0.72
C ILE A 974 7.93 -19.35 -1.61
N GLY A 975 7.81 -20.67 -1.50
CA GLY A 975 8.69 -21.61 -2.21
C GLY A 975 8.59 -21.49 -3.73
N ALA A 976 7.36 -21.31 -4.26
CA ALA A 976 7.15 -21.13 -5.70
C ALA A 976 7.74 -19.82 -6.22
N TYR A 977 7.59 -18.73 -5.47
CA TYR A 977 8.19 -17.45 -5.85
C TYR A 977 9.71 -17.55 -5.90
N GLN A 978 10.32 -18.14 -4.87
CA GLN A 978 11.77 -18.37 -4.83
C GLN A 978 12.25 -19.25 -6.00
N ALA A 979 11.50 -20.28 -6.39
CA ALA A 979 11.86 -21.12 -7.53
C ALA A 979 11.80 -20.37 -8.87
N GLN A 980 10.85 -19.45 -9.05
CA GLN A 980 10.70 -18.64 -10.28
C GLN A 980 11.75 -17.52 -10.39
N HIS A 981 12.31 -17.05 -9.27
CA HIS A 981 13.21 -15.90 -9.21
C HIS A 981 14.64 -16.25 -8.75
N ARG A 982 14.98 -17.54 -8.67
CA ARG A 982 16.37 -17.99 -8.63
C ARG A 982 16.97 -17.74 -10.01
N HIS A 983 17.87 -16.76 -10.12
CA HIS A 983 18.70 -16.62 -11.32
C HIS A 983 19.52 -17.91 -11.52
N PRO A 984 19.62 -18.45 -12.76
CA PRO A 984 20.65 -19.43 -13.10
C PRO A 984 22.05 -18.84 -13.01
#